data_AF-A0A950HG55-F1
#
_entry.id   AF-A0A950HG55-F1
#
_cell.length_a   1.000
_cell.length_b   1.000
_cell.length_c   1.000
_cell.angle_alpha   90.00
_cell.angle_beta   90.00
_cell.angle_gamma   90.00
#
_symmetry.space_group_name_H-M   'P 1'
#
loop_
_entity.id
_entity.type
_entity.pdbx_description
1 polymer ?
#
loop_
_entity_poly.entity_id
_entity_poly.type
_entity_poly.pdbx_seq_one_letter_code
_entity_poly.pdbx_strand_id
1 'polypeptide(L)'
;MLLAGRLDVPEGAAALLFDLDGVLLDSLSVDYEIVGTLLQEEHGSVVEVPRSVIRENFPHAIPDFWRGVSDACALGLTPEVISRLAEKHESRRRVTAMTTHNGIPEIIAAARSQSIPIGVVSNNPHGEISRILAGAGLVADVIVGDDEPGLRRKPAPDTYQKAANRLSLRPAACMAVEDSLLGAEAAGVAGCYTVAVATGANSFRELSGSPYVSRCYTSFARCHVSLGRAGVMSKTLSSPNEFVSHMIEHIAWRLGCSIDLSWTNDDWRGLGSALGREVRKLPIRREAASTIGMIDDGSAEIRVTAASPGGAVLTASRQVDLEWFLSSRAEQLSDGKPLVEVLEGLGAGGALDLDITVASFEDPHHTWEGVFRGVGIALDKMFNEQPSSPSPPRDEGTEPPAGPQPTIAQQARERAVERGWTVRRMSEWGAGLERRTAESVVGVSIRLGAPSVRCTINVADSIDVTGMADLLAEFAEGAALQLDVTYEAVRLSSSHVVTEDIGTTLGRALRYMAIERMDKFGIQGAGSSIRDPSEGADQPIRVGVSMEGRKFWKYVPMSQDYGSFRKTFLVGHTLANGLYSEDLDDFVDGLAGGLESSIIMHIDDDTDPAIGWPMLFRGLGEAMAGLLAVNPHRLSLAPGVKATLA
;
A
#
# COMPACT_ATOMS: atom_id res chain seq x y z
N MET A 1 -11.92 -20.76 -16.16
CA MET A 1 -13.36 -20.47 -16.37
C MET A 1 -13.97 -20.13 -15.03
N LEU A 2 -14.60 -18.96 -14.91
CA LEU A 2 -15.08 -18.46 -13.62
C LEU A 2 -16.53 -18.86 -13.34
N LEU A 3 -16.75 -19.78 -12.39
CA LEU A 3 -18.07 -20.18 -11.92
C LEU A 3 -18.66 -19.15 -10.96
N ALA A 4 -19.89 -18.70 -11.27
CA ALA A 4 -20.65 -17.74 -10.48
C ALA A 4 -19.90 -16.43 -10.11
N GLY A 5 -18.83 -16.09 -10.83
CA GLY A 5 -17.97 -14.95 -10.49
C GLY A 5 -17.09 -15.17 -9.25
N ARG A 6 -16.90 -16.41 -8.80
CA ARG A 6 -16.34 -16.76 -7.47
C ARG A 6 -15.21 -17.79 -7.52
N LEU A 7 -15.34 -18.84 -8.33
CA LEU A 7 -14.40 -19.97 -8.37
C LEU A 7 -13.84 -20.17 -9.79
N ASP A 8 -12.53 -20.04 -9.95
CA ASP A 8 -11.90 -20.27 -11.26
C ASP A 8 -11.55 -21.74 -11.43
N VAL A 9 -12.10 -22.33 -12.48
CA VAL A 9 -11.84 -23.71 -12.89
C VAL A 9 -10.77 -23.68 -13.98
N PRO A 10 -9.59 -24.29 -13.77
CA PRO A 10 -8.51 -24.27 -14.74
C PRO A 10 -8.91 -25.00 -16.03
N GLU A 11 -8.24 -24.66 -17.12
CA GLU A 11 -8.43 -25.38 -18.38
C GLU A 11 -8.04 -26.86 -18.21
N GLY A 12 -8.91 -27.76 -18.69
CA GLY A 12 -8.71 -29.21 -18.58
C GLY A 12 -9.32 -29.87 -17.34
N ALA A 13 -9.77 -29.11 -16.33
CA ALA A 13 -10.58 -29.66 -15.26
C ALA A 13 -12.01 -29.92 -15.74
N ALA A 14 -12.42 -31.18 -15.71
CA ALA A 14 -13.71 -31.69 -16.17
C ALA A 14 -14.67 -32.04 -15.02
N ALA A 15 -14.21 -32.05 -13.76
CA ALA A 15 -15.04 -32.29 -12.58
C ALA A 15 -14.55 -31.51 -11.35
N LEU A 16 -15.46 -31.24 -10.41
CA LEU A 16 -15.15 -30.61 -9.13
C LEU A 16 -15.28 -31.65 -8.00
N LEU A 17 -14.26 -31.78 -7.17
CA LEU A 17 -14.24 -32.68 -6.01
C LEU A 17 -14.11 -31.81 -4.76
N PHE A 18 -15.19 -31.68 -3.99
CA PHE A 18 -15.18 -30.87 -2.77
C PHE A 18 -14.91 -31.74 -1.54
N ASP A 19 -14.07 -31.28 -0.63
CA ASP A 19 -14.24 -31.68 0.76
C ASP A 19 -15.60 -31.19 1.31
N LEU A 20 -16.08 -31.82 2.37
CA LEU A 20 -17.36 -31.49 2.98
C LEU A 20 -17.22 -30.40 4.04
N ASP A 21 -16.35 -30.64 5.01
CA ASP A 21 -16.24 -29.87 6.25
C ASP A 21 -15.32 -28.67 6.00
N GLY A 22 -15.73 -27.47 6.41
CA GLY A 22 -14.95 -26.26 6.19
C GLY A 22 -14.87 -25.80 4.72
N VAL A 23 -15.39 -26.57 3.76
CA VAL A 23 -15.48 -26.20 2.32
C VAL A 23 -16.92 -25.98 1.88
N LEU A 24 -17.75 -27.05 1.90
CA LEU A 24 -19.16 -26.92 1.57
C LEU A 24 -19.95 -26.34 2.73
N LEU A 25 -19.58 -26.69 3.96
CA LEU A 25 -20.33 -26.42 5.18
C LEU A 25 -19.51 -25.66 6.20
N ASP A 26 -20.17 -24.76 6.93
CA ASP A 26 -19.56 -24.05 8.07
C ASP A 26 -19.56 -24.89 9.34
N SER A 27 -18.90 -26.04 9.27
CA SER A 27 -18.72 -26.98 10.38
C SER A 27 -17.85 -26.40 11.49
N LEU A 28 -16.90 -25.50 11.18
CA LEU A 28 -16.04 -24.87 12.18
C LEU A 28 -16.84 -23.95 13.12
N SER A 29 -17.80 -23.18 12.59
CA SER A 29 -18.69 -22.37 13.44
C SER A 29 -19.54 -23.24 14.36
N VAL A 30 -20.05 -24.37 13.85
CA VAL A 30 -20.84 -25.32 14.64
C VAL A 30 -20.01 -25.90 15.78
N ASP A 31 -18.78 -26.35 15.51
CA ASP A 31 -17.91 -26.92 16.53
C ASP A 31 -17.50 -25.87 17.58
N TYR A 32 -17.27 -24.61 17.16
CA TYR A 32 -17.02 -23.50 18.07
C TYR A 32 -18.19 -23.27 19.05
N GLU A 33 -19.43 -23.26 18.56
CA GLU A 33 -20.63 -23.13 19.40
C GLU A 33 -20.85 -24.32 20.33
N ILE A 34 -20.63 -25.54 19.81
CA ILE A 34 -20.76 -26.78 20.59
C ILE A 34 -19.76 -26.79 21.74
N VAL A 35 -18.49 -26.44 21.48
CA VAL A 35 -17.46 -26.40 22.51
C VAL A 35 -17.78 -25.38 23.59
N GLY A 36 -18.16 -24.16 23.20
CA GLY A 36 -18.56 -23.12 24.18
C GLY A 36 -19.70 -23.59 25.08
N THR A 37 -20.71 -24.23 24.49
CA THR A 37 -21.86 -24.75 25.25
C THR A 37 -21.47 -25.91 26.17
N LEU A 38 -20.67 -26.87 25.68
CA LEU A 38 -20.28 -28.04 26.45
C LEU A 38 -19.33 -27.70 27.60
N LEU A 39 -18.41 -26.75 27.41
CA LEU A 39 -17.55 -26.26 28.49
C LEU A 39 -18.36 -25.46 29.52
N GLN A 40 -19.35 -24.68 29.08
CA GLN A 40 -20.23 -23.98 30.00
C GLN A 40 -21.03 -24.95 30.88
N GLU A 41 -21.55 -26.03 30.30
CA GLU A 41 -22.24 -27.09 31.05
C GLU A 41 -21.31 -27.84 32.02
N GLU A 42 -20.05 -28.01 31.65
CA GLU A 42 -19.06 -28.73 32.46
C GLU A 42 -18.57 -27.90 33.65
N HIS A 43 -18.30 -26.62 33.45
CA HIS A 43 -17.72 -25.74 34.47
C HIS A 43 -18.76 -24.91 35.23
N GLY A 44 -20.00 -24.85 34.75
CA GLY A 44 -21.06 -24.01 35.33
C GLY A 44 -20.89 -22.51 35.09
N SER A 45 -19.89 -22.12 34.29
CA SER A 45 -19.58 -20.75 33.91
C SER A 45 -19.09 -20.70 32.46
N VAL A 46 -19.17 -19.53 31.82
CA VAL A 46 -18.66 -19.36 30.46
C VAL A 46 -17.14 -19.52 30.48
N VAL A 47 -16.64 -20.45 29.65
CA VAL A 47 -15.21 -20.63 29.38
C VAL A 47 -14.94 -20.07 27.99
N GLU A 48 -14.16 -19.00 27.90
CA GLU A 48 -13.74 -18.47 26.61
C GLU A 48 -12.64 -19.34 26.01
N VAL A 49 -12.94 -19.93 24.86
CA VAL A 49 -11.95 -20.63 24.03
C VAL A 49 -11.73 -19.80 22.77
N PRO A 50 -10.49 -19.35 22.48
CA PRO A 50 -10.21 -18.64 21.24
C PRO A 50 -10.58 -19.49 20.03
N ARG A 51 -11.23 -18.89 19.03
CA ARG A 51 -11.63 -19.60 17.80
C ARG A 51 -10.44 -20.22 17.05
N SER A 52 -9.24 -19.64 17.20
CA SER A 52 -8.00 -20.21 16.66
C SER A 52 -7.67 -21.57 17.26
N VAL A 53 -7.91 -21.78 18.57
CA VAL A 53 -7.68 -23.08 19.23
C VAL A 53 -8.64 -24.14 18.68
N ILE A 54 -9.90 -23.79 18.45
CA ILE A 54 -10.87 -24.69 17.80
C ILE A 54 -10.40 -25.04 16.39
N ARG A 55 -9.96 -24.04 15.62
CA ARG A 55 -9.47 -24.23 14.25
C ARG A 55 -8.25 -25.14 14.19
N GLU A 56 -7.23 -24.90 15.01
CA GLU A 56 -6.00 -25.70 15.06
C GLU A 56 -6.27 -27.18 15.34
N ASN A 57 -7.30 -27.47 16.14
CA ASN A 57 -7.67 -28.83 16.51
C ASN A 57 -8.71 -29.47 15.57
N PHE A 58 -9.35 -28.68 14.71
CA PHE A 58 -10.44 -29.08 13.82
C PHE A 58 -10.12 -30.29 12.91
N PRO A 59 -8.90 -30.49 12.38
CA PRO A 59 -8.56 -31.68 11.59
C PRO A 59 -8.53 -33.00 12.37
N HIS A 60 -8.52 -32.97 13.70
CA HIS A 60 -8.29 -34.14 14.54
C HIS A 60 -9.59 -34.87 14.89
N ALA A 61 -9.47 -36.16 15.23
CA ALA A 61 -10.60 -36.90 15.78
C ALA A 61 -11.10 -36.23 17.08
N ILE A 62 -12.42 -36.24 17.32
CA ILE A 62 -13.05 -35.49 18.42
C ILE A 62 -12.37 -35.71 19.80
N PRO A 63 -11.91 -36.91 20.19
CA PRO A 63 -11.17 -37.09 21.43
C PRO A 63 -9.81 -36.37 21.48
N ASP A 64 -9.07 -36.38 20.37
CA ASP A 64 -7.79 -35.65 20.22
C ASP A 64 -8.03 -34.13 20.16
N PHE A 65 -9.10 -33.71 19.48
CA PHE A 65 -9.56 -32.33 19.47
C PHE A 65 -9.77 -31.79 20.90
N TRP A 66 -10.48 -32.54 21.75
CA TRP A 66 -10.73 -32.13 23.13
C TRP A 66 -9.47 -32.16 24.01
N ARG A 67 -8.52 -33.07 23.75
CA ARG A 67 -7.19 -33.03 24.38
C ARG A 67 -6.49 -31.72 24.06
N GLY A 68 -6.39 -31.37 22.78
CA GLY A 68 -5.72 -30.15 22.36
C GLY A 68 -6.40 -28.88 22.86
N VAL A 69 -7.74 -28.83 22.88
CA VAL A 69 -8.48 -27.72 23.51
C VAL A 69 -8.19 -27.64 25.01
N SER A 70 -8.15 -28.77 25.71
CA SER A 70 -7.84 -28.80 27.14
C SER A 70 -6.44 -28.29 27.43
N ASP A 71 -5.46 -28.72 26.66
CA ASP A 71 -4.05 -28.35 26.82
C ASP A 71 -3.83 -26.87 26.49
N ALA A 72 -4.35 -26.39 25.34
CA ALA A 72 -4.19 -25.01 24.89
C ALA A 72 -4.84 -23.98 25.82
N CYS A 73 -5.97 -24.35 26.45
CA CYS A 73 -6.69 -23.49 27.39
C CYS A 73 -6.41 -23.82 28.86
N ALA A 74 -5.48 -24.74 29.15
CA ALA A 74 -5.13 -25.20 30.51
C ALA A 74 -6.36 -25.61 31.36
N LEU A 75 -7.33 -26.28 30.75
CA LEU A 75 -8.62 -26.62 31.38
C LEU A 75 -8.52 -27.80 32.37
N GLY A 76 -7.44 -28.59 32.29
CA GLY A 76 -7.21 -29.73 33.19
C GLY A 76 -8.27 -30.83 33.08
N LEU A 77 -8.80 -31.08 31.89
CA LEU A 77 -9.85 -32.09 31.68
C LEU A 77 -9.24 -33.50 31.80
N THR A 78 -9.86 -34.37 32.59
CA THR A 78 -9.41 -35.77 32.71
C THR A 78 -9.79 -36.59 31.47
N PRO A 79 -9.12 -37.73 31.19
CA PRO A 79 -9.48 -38.61 30.07
C PRO A 79 -10.96 -39.02 30.06
N GLU A 80 -11.56 -39.25 31.23
CA GLU A 80 -12.98 -39.59 31.37
C GLU A 80 -13.89 -38.43 30.98
N VAL A 81 -13.53 -37.20 31.35
CA VAL A 81 -14.26 -35.99 30.96
C VAL A 81 -14.14 -35.76 29.45
N ILE A 82 -12.94 -35.91 28.89
CA ILE A 82 -12.70 -35.81 27.44
C ILE A 82 -13.55 -36.82 26.67
N SER A 83 -13.60 -38.08 27.10
CA SER A 83 -14.42 -39.11 26.46
C SER A 83 -15.91 -38.75 26.47
N ARG A 84 -16.43 -38.27 27.60
CA ARG A 84 -17.83 -37.84 27.73
C ARG A 84 -18.14 -36.60 26.88
N LEU A 85 -17.23 -35.62 26.86
CA LEU A 85 -17.37 -34.42 26.02
C LEU A 85 -17.32 -34.78 24.54
N ALA A 86 -16.50 -35.74 24.14
CA ALA A 86 -16.43 -36.23 22.77
C ALA A 86 -17.75 -36.87 22.31
N GLU A 87 -18.33 -37.78 23.11
CA GLU A 87 -19.63 -38.39 22.82
C GLU A 87 -20.76 -37.34 22.72
N LYS A 88 -20.77 -36.37 23.65
CA LYS A 88 -21.72 -35.26 23.63
C LYS A 88 -21.52 -34.37 22.39
N HIS A 89 -20.28 -34.07 22.02
CA HIS A 89 -19.96 -33.28 20.84
C HIS A 89 -20.50 -33.96 19.59
N GLU A 90 -20.17 -35.23 19.35
CA GLU A 90 -20.67 -35.99 18.19
C GLU A 90 -22.20 -36.05 18.16
N SER A 91 -22.85 -36.28 19.30
CA SER A 91 -24.32 -36.34 19.35
C SER A 91 -24.98 -35.00 18.99
N ARG A 92 -24.41 -33.87 19.45
CA ARG A 92 -24.87 -32.52 19.07
C ARG A 92 -24.62 -32.24 17.60
N ARG A 93 -23.42 -32.51 17.10
CA ARG A 93 -23.04 -32.32 15.70
C ARG A 93 -23.97 -33.06 14.74
N ARG A 94 -24.45 -34.26 15.11
CA ARG A 94 -25.40 -35.04 14.29
C ARG A 94 -26.78 -34.37 14.14
N VAL A 95 -27.25 -33.66 15.16
CA VAL A 95 -28.58 -33.05 15.19
C VAL A 95 -28.58 -31.54 14.87
N THR A 96 -27.42 -30.88 14.95
CA THR A 96 -27.28 -29.48 14.54
C THR A 96 -27.32 -29.38 13.01
N ALA A 97 -28.20 -28.52 12.50
CA ALA A 97 -28.26 -28.22 11.08
C ALA A 97 -27.01 -27.40 10.68
N MET A 98 -26.28 -27.86 9.67
CA MET A 98 -25.12 -27.13 9.14
C MET A 98 -25.56 -26.23 7.98
N THR A 99 -25.03 -25.01 7.95
CA THR A 99 -25.23 -24.07 6.84
C THR A 99 -24.11 -24.21 5.82
N THR A 100 -24.43 -23.96 4.55
CA THR A 100 -23.41 -23.89 3.50
C THR A 100 -22.65 -22.58 3.58
N HIS A 101 -21.35 -22.59 3.26
CA HIS A 101 -20.60 -21.34 3.12
C HIS A 101 -21.15 -20.46 1.99
N ASN A 102 -21.01 -19.14 2.16
CA ASN A 102 -21.44 -18.15 1.18
C ASN A 102 -20.79 -18.41 -0.19
N GLY A 103 -21.60 -18.44 -1.26
CA GLY A 103 -21.15 -18.67 -2.63
C GLY A 103 -21.17 -20.14 -3.08
N ILE A 104 -21.20 -21.10 -2.15
CA ILE A 104 -21.25 -22.55 -2.48
C ILE A 104 -22.51 -22.91 -3.28
N PRO A 105 -23.73 -22.48 -2.87
CA PRO A 105 -24.94 -22.79 -3.64
C PRO A 105 -24.87 -22.28 -5.09
N GLU A 106 -24.35 -21.07 -5.30
CA GLU A 106 -24.21 -20.48 -6.64
C GLU A 106 -23.13 -21.18 -7.47
N ILE A 107 -22.01 -21.58 -6.86
CA ILE A 107 -20.96 -22.36 -7.53
C ILE A 107 -21.51 -23.71 -7.98
N ILE A 108 -22.21 -24.44 -7.11
CA ILE A 108 -22.81 -25.75 -7.43
C ILE A 108 -23.84 -25.60 -8.55
N ALA A 109 -24.70 -24.59 -8.48
CA ALA A 109 -25.69 -24.31 -9.52
C ALA A 109 -25.02 -23.98 -10.87
N ALA A 110 -23.95 -23.18 -10.87
CA ALA A 110 -23.20 -22.83 -12.07
C ALA A 110 -22.44 -24.03 -12.66
N ALA A 111 -21.85 -24.89 -11.83
CA ALA A 111 -21.21 -26.12 -12.29
C ALA A 111 -22.22 -27.07 -12.96
N ARG A 112 -23.39 -27.26 -12.33
CA ARG A 112 -24.48 -28.09 -12.87
C ARG A 112 -25.03 -27.56 -14.19
N SER A 113 -25.23 -26.24 -14.31
CA SER A 113 -25.73 -25.66 -15.57
C SER A 113 -24.74 -25.82 -16.73
N GLN A 114 -23.46 -26.03 -16.41
CA GLN A 114 -22.39 -26.32 -17.37
C GLN A 114 -22.07 -27.81 -17.49
N SER A 115 -22.89 -28.68 -16.89
CA SER A 115 -22.72 -30.15 -16.90
C SER A 115 -21.38 -30.63 -16.35
N ILE A 116 -20.80 -29.88 -15.40
CA ILE A 116 -19.58 -30.28 -14.69
C ILE A 116 -19.98 -31.19 -13.53
N PRO A 117 -19.54 -32.47 -13.49
CA PRO A 117 -19.85 -33.38 -12.39
C PRO A 117 -19.24 -32.91 -11.08
N ILE A 118 -19.96 -33.16 -9.99
CA ILE A 118 -19.58 -32.80 -8.63
C ILE A 118 -19.40 -34.06 -7.79
N GLY A 119 -18.21 -34.23 -7.24
CA GLY A 119 -17.89 -35.24 -6.23
C GLY A 119 -17.74 -34.61 -4.85
N VAL A 120 -18.06 -35.37 -3.80
CA VAL A 120 -17.75 -35.03 -2.41
C VAL A 120 -16.81 -36.09 -1.82
N VAL A 121 -15.69 -35.65 -1.25
CA VAL A 121 -14.61 -36.49 -0.74
C VAL A 121 -14.27 -36.07 0.68
N SER A 122 -14.65 -36.86 1.68
CA SER A 122 -14.49 -36.49 3.10
C SER A 122 -13.94 -37.65 3.93
N ASN A 123 -13.35 -37.33 5.08
CA ASN A 123 -12.96 -38.33 6.09
C ASN A 123 -14.17 -38.80 6.95
N ASN A 124 -15.39 -38.37 6.63
CA ASN A 124 -16.62 -38.89 7.25
C ASN A 124 -17.13 -40.15 6.55
N PRO A 125 -17.91 -41.00 7.23
CA PRO A 125 -18.55 -42.16 6.60
C PRO A 125 -19.55 -41.75 5.50
N HIS A 126 -19.67 -42.55 4.44
CA HIS A 126 -20.55 -42.27 3.29
C HIS A 126 -22.00 -41.94 3.69
N GLY A 127 -22.56 -42.69 4.65
CA GLY A 127 -23.93 -42.48 5.12
C GLY A 127 -24.13 -41.12 5.81
N GLU A 128 -23.11 -40.65 6.52
CA GLU A 128 -23.13 -39.34 7.18
C GLU A 128 -23.04 -38.21 6.17
N ILE A 129 -22.13 -38.30 5.20
CA ILE A 129 -22.00 -37.34 4.10
C ILE A 129 -23.34 -37.21 3.35
N SER A 130 -23.96 -38.35 2.99
CA SER A 130 -25.22 -38.38 2.24
C SER A 130 -26.36 -37.67 3.00
N ARG A 131 -26.45 -37.90 4.32
CA ARG A 131 -27.46 -37.28 5.17
C ARG A 131 -27.24 -35.76 5.27
N ILE A 132 -26.00 -35.34 5.46
CA ILE A 132 -25.64 -33.92 5.60
C ILE A 132 -25.93 -33.16 4.30
N LEU A 133 -25.52 -33.70 3.15
CA LEU A 133 -25.80 -33.10 1.84
C LEU A 133 -27.30 -32.95 1.60
N ALA A 134 -28.10 -33.99 1.91
CA ALA A 134 -29.56 -33.92 1.81
C ALA A 134 -30.17 -32.83 2.71
N GLY A 135 -29.67 -32.69 3.95
CA GLY A 135 -30.10 -31.63 4.87
C GLY A 135 -29.75 -30.22 4.40
N ALA A 136 -28.61 -30.07 3.71
CA ALA A 136 -28.16 -28.80 3.12
C ALA A 136 -28.77 -28.52 1.73
N GLY A 137 -29.59 -29.43 1.18
CA GLY A 137 -30.16 -29.30 -0.16
C GLY A 137 -29.13 -29.43 -1.29
N LEU A 138 -27.99 -30.07 -1.02
CA LEU A 138 -26.92 -30.29 -1.98
C LEU A 138 -26.99 -31.70 -2.58
N VAL A 139 -26.62 -31.83 -3.85
CA VAL A 139 -26.58 -33.11 -4.56
C VAL A 139 -25.20 -33.29 -5.18
N ALA A 140 -24.60 -34.45 -4.98
CA ALA A 140 -23.33 -34.86 -5.58
C ALA A 140 -23.55 -36.06 -6.52
N ASP A 141 -22.79 -36.13 -7.61
CA ASP A 141 -22.80 -37.25 -8.55
C ASP A 141 -22.00 -38.44 -8.00
N VAL A 142 -20.97 -38.15 -7.17
CA VAL A 142 -20.16 -39.16 -6.48
C VAL A 142 -19.91 -38.74 -5.03
N ILE A 143 -20.02 -39.68 -4.10
CA ILE A 143 -19.64 -39.50 -2.69
C ILE A 143 -18.60 -40.55 -2.32
N VAL A 144 -17.47 -40.13 -1.77
CA VAL A 144 -16.42 -41.01 -1.22
C VAL A 144 -16.16 -40.62 0.23
N GLY A 145 -16.46 -41.53 1.15
CA GLY A 145 -16.15 -41.43 2.56
C GLY A 145 -14.94 -42.27 2.95
N ASP A 146 -14.61 -42.29 4.25
CA ASP A 146 -13.48 -43.04 4.80
C ASP A 146 -13.79 -44.49 5.17
N ASP A 147 -15.05 -44.90 5.07
CA ASP A 147 -15.57 -46.21 5.47
C ASP A 147 -15.51 -47.27 4.35
N GLU A 148 -14.98 -46.92 3.18
CA GLU A 148 -14.80 -47.87 2.09
C GLU A 148 -13.57 -48.78 2.32
N PRO A 149 -13.74 -50.12 2.32
CA PRO A 149 -12.64 -51.04 2.59
C PRO A 149 -11.45 -50.88 1.64
N GLY A 150 -10.25 -50.78 2.20
CA GLY A 150 -9.00 -50.74 1.46
C GLY A 150 -8.54 -49.33 1.03
N LEU A 151 -9.29 -48.28 1.36
CA LEU A 151 -8.83 -46.90 1.19
C LEU A 151 -8.09 -46.42 2.45
N ARG A 152 -6.95 -45.75 2.26
CA ARG A 152 -6.29 -45.00 3.34
C ARG A 152 -6.90 -43.59 3.42
N ARG A 153 -7.02 -43.08 4.65
CA ARG A 153 -7.54 -41.73 4.94
C ARG A 153 -6.58 -40.64 4.46
N LYS A 154 -7.10 -39.42 4.25
CA LYS A 154 -6.28 -38.22 4.00
C LYS A 154 -5.21 -38.12 5.12
N PRO A 155 -3.92 -37.90 4.81
CA PRO A 155 -3.36 -37.33 3.59
C PRO A 155 -3.07 -38.33 2.44
N ALA A 156 -3.43 -39.61 2.56
CA ALA A 156 -3.27 -40.53 1.44
C ALA A 156 -4.19 -40.14 0.26
N PRO A 157 -3.75 -40.29 -1.00
CA PRO A 157 -4.49 -39.84 -2.18
C PRO A 157 -5.68 -40.72 -2.57
N ASP A 158 -5.86 -41.85 -1.88
CA ASP A 158 -6.74 -42.96 -2.25
C ASP A 158 -8.20 -42.52 -2.48
N THR A 159 -8.74 -41.64 -1.63
CA THR A 159 -10.12 -41.16 -1.70
C THR A 159 -10.38 -40.26 -2.91
N TYR A 160 -9.43 -39.38 -3.26
CA TYR A 160 -9.50 -38.55 -4.45
C TYR A 160 -9.36 -39.36 -5.75
N GLN A 161 -8.42 -40.30 -5.78
CA GLN A 161 -8.25 -41.21 -6.90
C GLN A 161 -9.52 -42.04 -7.14
N LYS A 162 -10.15 -42.52 -6.06
CA LYS A 162 -11.41 -43.24 -6.13
C LYS A 162 -12.55 -42.37 -6.68
N ALA A 163 -12.68 -41.14 -6.22
CA ALA A 163 -13.71 -40.21 -6.69
C ALA A 163 -13.56 -39.93 -8.20
N ALA A 164 -12.34 -39.63 -8.66
CA ALA A 164 -12.05 -39.46 -10.09
C ALA A 164 -12.39 -40.71 -10.92
N ASN A 165 -11.99 -41.89 -10.43
CA ASN A 165 -12.28 -43.17 -11.10
C ASN A 165 -13.79 -43.45 -11.21
N ARG A 166 -14.59 -43.13 -10.19
CA ARG A 166 -16.06 -43.28 -10.25
C ARG A 166 -16.71 -42.34 -11.27
N LEU A 167 -16.12 -41.17 -11.48
CA LEU A 167 -16.49 -40.25 -12.56
C LEU A 167 -15.92 -40.64 -13.92
N SER A 168 -15.18 -41.76 -14.01
CA SER A 168 -14.47 -42.20 -15.22
C SER A 168 -13.46 -41.17 -15.73
N LEU A 169 -12.84 -40.41 -14.82
CA LEU A 169 -11.84 -39.39 -15.09
C LEU A 169 -10.49 -39.75 -14.48
N ARG A 170 -9.42 -39.15 -14.98
CA ARG A 170 -8.11 -39.15 -14.33
C ARG A 170 -8.08 -38.04 -13.28
N PRO A 171 -7.35 -38.18 -12.15
CA PRO A 171 -7.21 -37.12 -11.16
C PRO A 171 -6.77 -35.77 -11.75
N ALA A 172 -5.86 -35.76 -12.72
CA ALA A 172 -5.41 -34.56 -13.43
C ALA A 172 -6.50 -33.83 -14.24
N ALA A 173 -7.67 -34.45 -14.45
CA ALA A 173 -8.85 -33.83 -15.04
C ALA A 173 -9.87 -33.39 -13.96
N CYS A 174 -9.50 -33.43 -12.68
CA CYS A 174 -10.35 -33.01 -11.56
C CYS A 174 -9.74 -31.81 -10.85
N MET A 175 -10.60 -30.90 -10.40
CA MET A 175 -10.25 -29.84 -9.48
C MET A 175 -10.73 -30.23 -8.09
N ALA A 176 -9.82 -30.33 -7.12
CA ALA A 176 -10.16 -30.57 -5.72
C ALA A 176 -10.30 -29.24 -4.97
N VAL A 177 -11.24 -29.15 -4.03
CA VAL A 177 -11.42 -27.98 -3.18
C VAL A 177 -11.34 -28.41 -1.71
N GLU A 178 -10.37 -27.86 -0.98
CA GLU A 178 -9.98 -28.28 0.38
C GLU A 178 -9.80 -27.10 1.34
N ASP A 179 -9.99 -27.33 2.63
CA ASP A 179 -9.79 -26.32 3.69
C ASP A 179 -8.58 -26.63 4.61
N SER A 180 -7.96 -27.81 4.41
CA SER A 180 -6.90 -28.33 5.28
C SER A 180 -5.63 -28.70 4.50
N LEU A 181 -4.48 -28.58 5.15
CA LEU A 181 -3.18 -28.99 4.58
C LEU A 181 -3.13 -30.50 4.27
N LEU A 182 -3.71 -31.33 5.14
CA LEU A 182 -3.77 -32.78 4.95
C LEU A 182 -4.63 -33.14 3.73
N GLY A 183 -5.75 -32.44 3.54
CA GLY A 183 -6.62 -32.63 2.38
C GLY A 183 -5.99 -32.11 1.09
N ALA A 184 -5.36 -30.94 1.13
CA ALA A 184 -4.64 -30.37 0.00
C ALA A 184 -3.48 -31.28 -0.44
N GLU A 185 -2.73 -31.87 0.49
CA GLU A 185 -1.71 -32.87 0.20
C GLU A 185 -2.31 -34.11 -0.48
N ALA A 186 -3.40 -34.66 0.05
CA ALA A 186 -4.08 -35.83 -0.54
C ALA A 186 -4.50 -35.55 -1.99
N ALA A 187 -5.10 -34.39 -2.24
CA ALA A 187 -5.55 -33.97 -3.57
C ALA A 187 -4.37 -33.73 -4.52
N GLY A 188 -3.33 -33.03 -4.07
CA GLY A 188 -2.14 -32.73 -4.85
C GLY A 188 -1.36 -34.00 -5.22
N VAL A 189 -1.14 -34.90 -4.26
CA VAL A 189 -0.48 -36.20 -4.49
C VAL A 189 -1.32 -37.11 -5.38
N ALA A 190 -2.66 -37.01 -5.34
CA ALA A 190 -3.52 -37.71 -6.29
C ALA A 190 -3.34 -37.19 -7.73
N GLY A 191 -2.84 -35.96 -7.89
CA GLY A 191 -2.63 -35.29 -9.17
C GLY A 191 -3.78 -34.37 -9.58
N CYS A 192 -4.68 -34.01 -8.66
CA CYS A 192 -5.73 -33.02 -8.91
C CYS A 192 -5.15 -31.60 -9.01
N TYR A 193 -5.85 -30.71 -9.70
CA TYR A 193 -5.62 -29.28 -9.49
C TYR A 193 -6.27 -28.87 -8.16
N THR A 194 -5.49 -28.46 -7.18
CA THR A 194 -5.99 -28.23 -5.82
C THR A 194 -6.26 -26.76 -5.58
N VAL A 195 -7.49 -26.43 -5.26
CA VAL A 195 -7.91 -25.13 -4.74
C VAL A 195 -8.08 -25.25 -3.23
N ALA A 196 -7.50 -24.32 -2.48
CA ALA A 196 -7.68 -24.24 -1.04
C ALA A 196 -8.66 -23.11 -0.66
N VAL A 197 -9.38 -23.25 0.45
CA VAL A 197 -10.24 -22.20 1.02
C VAL A 197 -10.09 -22.12 2.54
N ALA A 198 -9.75 -20.94 3.05
CA ALA A 198 -9.42 -20.71 4.47
C ALA A 198 -10.67 -20.52 5.37
N THR A 199 -11.75 -21.23 5.07
CA THR A 199 -13.00 -21.17 5.83
C THR A 199 -13.05 -22.17 6.98
N GLY A 200 -12.22 -23.21 6.93
CA GLY A 200 -12.15 -24.26 7.95
C GLY A 200 -10.79 -24.36 8.64
N ALA A 201 -10.11 -25.48 8.45
CA ALA A 201 -9.07 -26.00 9.33
C ALA A 201 -7.76 -25.20 9.32
N ASN A 202 -7.35 -24.68 8.16
CA ASN A 202 -6.12 -23.91 8.03
C ASN A 202 -6.37 -22.48 7.57
N SER A 203 -5.48 -21.58 7.99
CA SER A 203 -5.49 -20.19 7.57
C SER A 203 -5.07 -20.04 6.10
N PHE A 204 -5.44 -18.90 5.50
CA PHE A 204 -5.04 -18.57 4.13
C PHE A 204 -3.52 -18.61 3.97
N ARG A 205 -2.77 -18.09 4.94
CA ARG A 205 -1.30 -18.07 4.91
C ARG A 205 -0.71 -19.48 4.86
N GLU A 206 -1.21 -20.39 5.68
CA GLU A 206 -0.74 -21.78 5.69
C GLU A 206 -1.06 -22.49 4.38
N LEU A 207 -2.29 -22.33 3.88
CA LEU A 207 -2.77 -22.97 2.66
C LEU A 207 -2.06 -22.45 1.40
N SER A 208 -1.96 -21.13 1.24
CA SER A 208 -1.27 -20.51 0.10
C SER A 208 0.23 -20.81 0.06
N GLY A 209 0.86 -21.09 1.20
CA GLY A 209 2.26 -21.51 1.28
C GLY A 209 2.51 -22.99 0.97
N SER A 210 1.46 -23.78 0.78
CA SER A 210 1.58 -25.23 0.53
C SER A 210 2.00 -25.52 -0.91
N PRO A 211 2.99 -26.41 -1.15
CA PRO A 211 3.37 -26.80 -2.52
C PRO A 211 2.28 -27.61 -3.23
N TYR A 212 1.26 -28.07 -2.52
CA TYR A 212 0.16 -28.85 -3.06
C TYR A 212 -1.05 -28.00 -3.46
N VAL A 213 -1.04 -26.69 -3.14
CA VAL A 213 -2.13 -25.77 -3.44
C VAL A 213 -1.79 -24.96 -4.68
N SER A 214 -2.69 -24.97 -5.67
CA SER A 214 -2.54 -24.24 -6.93
C SER A 214 -3.19 -22.86 -6.91
N ARG A 215 -4.22 -22.68 -6.07
CA ARG A 215 -4.89 -21.39 -5.82
C ARG A 215 -5.52 -21.40 -4.44
N CYS A 216 -5.47 -20.29 -3.72
CA CYS A 216 -6.04 -20.18 -2.39
C CYS A 216 -7.12 -19.09 -2.32
N TYR A 217 -8.19 -19.38 -1.58
CA TYR A 217 -9.27 -18.46 -1.30
C TYR A 217 -9.39 -18.22 0.21
N THR A 218 -9.77 -17.03 0.64
CA THR A 218 -10.24 -16.80 2.02
C THR A 218 -11.69 -17.24 2.19
N SER A 219 -12.49 -17.09 1.12
CA SER A 219 -13.86 -17.57 1.02
C SER A 219 -14.33 -17.53 -0.44
N PHE A 220 -15.48 -18.14 -0.72
CA PHE A 220 -16.15 -18.01 -2.02
C PHE A 220 -17.12 -16.83 -2.09
N ALA A 221 -16.98 -15.83 -1.21
CA ALA A 221 -17.66 -14.55 -1.39
C ALA A 221 -17.25 -13.90 -2.72
N ARG A 222 -18.15 -13.10 -3.30
CA ARG A 222 -17.94 -12.51 -4.62
C ARG A 222 -16.88 -11.43 -4.50
N CYS A 223 -15.84 -11.51 -5.33
CA CYS A 223 -14.87 -10.44 -5.44
C CYS A 223 -15.49 -9.21 -6.14
N HIS A 224 -15.19 -8.01 -5.64
CA HIS A 224 -15.56 -6.75 -6.27
C HIS A 224 -14.51 -5.67 -6.01
N VAL A 225 -14.41 -4.74 -6.95
CA VAL A 225 -13.64 -3.50 -6.82
C VAL A 225 -14.50 -2.39 -7.41
N SER A 226 -14.63 -1.29 -6.68
CA SER A 226 -15.31 -0.09 -7.16
C SER A 226 -14.60 1.16 -6.67
N LEU A 227 -14.50 2.15 -7.56
CA LEU A 227 -13.96 3.47 -7.25
C LEU A 227 -15.07 4.52 -7.37
N GLY A 228 -15.18 5.39 -6.36
CA GLY A 228 -16.07 6.54 -6.39
C GLY A 228 -15.29 7.85 -6.46
N ARG A 229 -15.80 8.85 -7.19
CA ARG A 229 -15.09 10.13 -7.43
C ARG A 229 -15.13 11.14 -6.28
N ALA A 230 -15.72 10.76 -5.14
CA ALA A 230 -15.90 11.65 -4.01
C ALA A 230 -15.78 10.87 -2.71
N GLY A 231 -15.38 11.56 -1.64
CA GLY A 231 -15.25 10.97 -0.33
C GLY A 231 -14.05 10.06 -0.23
N VAL A 232 -12.84 10.58 -0.44
CA VAL A 232 -11.55 9.86 -0.28
C VAL A 232 -11.45 9.10 1.05
N MET A 233 -12.12 9.60 2.09
CA MET A 233 -12.18 8.96 3.42
C MET A 233 -13.15 7.77 3.51
N SER A 234 -14.01 7.57 2.51
CA SER A 234 -14.90 6.41 2.40
C SER A 234 -14.13 5.25 1.80
N LYS A 235 -13.64 4.36 2.67
CA LYS A 235 -12.87 3.18 2.29
C LYS A 235 -13.42 1.92 2.92
N THR A 236 -13.52 0.87 2.13
CA THR A 236 -13.72 -0.51 2.57
C THR A 236 -12.76 -1.35 1.75
N LEU A 237 -11.71 -1.86 2.38
CA LEU A 237 -10.67 -2.64 1.71
C LEU A 237 -10.53 -3.94 2.49
N SER A 238 -10.83 -5.06 1.83
CA SER A 238 -10.62 -6.38 2.39
C SER A 238 -10.01 -7.27 1.32
N SER A 239 -8.79 -7.73 1.58
CA SER A 239 -8.11 -8.71 0.76
C SER A 239 -7.48 -9.77 1.66
N PRO A 240 -6.97 -10.89 1.13
CA PRO A 240 -6.27 -11.87 1.95
C PRO A 240 -4.97 -11.34 2.60
N ASN A 241 -4.51 -10.15 2.21
CA ASN A 241 -3.29 -9.55 2.72
C ASN A 241 -3.48 -8.04 2.98
N GLU A 242 -3.42 -7.64 4.25
CA GLU A 242 -3.61 -6.24 4.65
C GLU A 242 -2.58 -5.27 4.05
N PHE A 243 -1.34 -5.71 3.78
CA PHE A 243 -0.36 -4.86 3.12
C PHE A 243 -0.68 -4.62 1.65
N VAL A 244 -1.26 -5.60 0.93
CA VAL A 244 -1.80 -5.38 -0.42
C VAL A 244 -2.96 -4.39 -0.39
N SER A 245 -3.88 -4.53 0.59
CA SER A 245 -4.96 -3.57 0.81
C SER A 245 -4.43 -2.14 1.03
N HIS A 246 -3.37 -2.02 1.84
CA HIS A 246 -2.67 -0.76 2.13
C HIS A 246 -1.98 -0.16 0.89
N MET A 247 -1.37 -0.99 0.03
CA MET A 247 -0.79 -0.51 -1.25
C MET A 247 -1.86 0.01 -2.21
N ILE A 248 -3.01 -0.67 -2.30
CA ILE A 248 -4.14 -0.23 -3.14
C ILE A 248 -4.77 1.06 -2.60
N GLU A 249 -4.82 1.22 -1.27
CA GLU A 249 -5.23 2.46 -0.63
C GLU A 249 -4.40 3.66 -1.11
N HIS A 250 -3.07 3.53 -1.17
CA HIS A 250 -2.21 4.60 -1.67
C HIS A 250 -2.57 5.06 -3.08
N ILE A 251 -2.95 4.14 -3.97
CA ILE A 251 -3.43 4.48 -5.31
C ILE A 251 -4.75 5.27 -5.23
N ALA A 252 -5.76 4.72 -4.56
CA ALA A 252 -7.08 5.33 -4.49
C ALA A 252 -7.05 6.74 -3.86
N TRP A 253 -6.28 6.91 -2.78
CA TRP A 253 -6.12 8.18 -2.10
C TRP A 253 -5.45 9.26 -2.93
N ARG A 254 -4.38 8.91 -3.67
CA ARG A 254 -3.69 9.88 -4.52
C ARG A 254 -4.52 10.23 -5.75
N LEU A 255 -5.30 9.26 -6.26
CA LEU A 255 -6.30 9.48 -7.31
C LEU A 255 -7.53 10.28 -6.84
N GLY A 256 -7.66 10.57 -5.54
CA GLY A 256 -8.80 11.32 -5.00
C GLY A 256 -10.12 10.55 -5.02
N CYS A 257 -10.07 9.21 -4.96
CA CYS A 257 -11.24 8.34 -5.01
C CYS A 257 -11.58 7.69 -3.66
N SER A 258 -12.87 7.45 -3.43
CA SER A 258 -13.32 6.42 -2.48
C SER A 258 -13.08 5.03 -3.08
N ILE A 259 -12.97 4.02 -2.22
CA ILE A 259 -12.75 2.64 -2.66
C ILE A 259 -13.57 1.66 -1.82
N ASP A 260 -14.29 0.77 -2.52
CA ASP A 260 -14.92 -0.41 -1.93
C ASP A 260 -14.42 -1.65 -2.68
N LEU A 261 -13.65 -2.48 -1.96
CA LEU A 261 -12.91 -3.62 -2.46
C LEU A 261 -13.10 -4.80 -1.50
N SER A 262 -13.61 -5.89 -2.04
CA SER A 262 -13.54 -7.22 -1.42
C SER A 262 -12.87 -8.16 -2.39
N TRP A 263 -11.73 -8.71 -1.98
CA TRP A 263 -10.98 -9.69 -2.73
C TRP A 263 -10.75 -10.91 -1.85
N THR A 264 -10.96 -12.10 -2.37
CA THR A 264 -11.01 -13.32 -1.55
C THR A 264 -10.08 -14.42 -2.02
N ASN A 265 -9.08 -14.10 -2.84
CA ASN A 265 -8.11 -15.08 -3.34
C ASN A 265 -6.74 -14.47 -3.64
N ASP A 266 -5.77 -15.32 -3.96
CA ASP A 266 -4.39 -14.97 -4.33
C ASP A 266 -4.20 -14.62 -5.82
N ASP A 267 -5.26 -14.43 -6.62
CA ASP A 267 -5.15 -13.88 -7.98
C ASP A 267 -4.92 -12.36 -7.92
N TRP A 268 -3.71 -11.97 -7.52
CA TRP A 268 -3.30 -10.57 -7.35
C TRP A 268 -3.29 -9.81 -8.69
N ARG A 269 -2.96 -10.50 -9.79
CA ARG A 269 -3.07 -9.93 -11.14
C ARG A 269 -4.51 -9.68 -11.54
N GLY A 270 -5.44 -10.57 -11.15
CA GLY A 270 -6.87 -10.37 -11.30
C GLY A 270 -7.38 -9.17 -10.50
N LEU A 271 -6.90 -8.99 -9.27
CA LEU A 271 -7.21 -7.83 -8.43
C LEU A 271 -6.76 -6.53 -9.10
N GLY A 272 -5.50 -6.48 -9.53
CA GLY A 272 -4.95 -5.36 -10.29
C GLY A 272 -5.77 -5.07 -11.54
N SER A 273 -6.13 -6.11 -12.29
CA SER A 273 -6.96 -5.97 -13.51
C SER A 273 -8.35 -5.42 -13.22
N ALA A 274 -8.97 -5.80 -12.09
CA ALA A 274 -10.24 -5.25 -11.66
C ALA A 274 -10.12 -3.78 -11.28
N LEU A 275 -9.10 -3.41 -10.51
CA LEU A 275 -8.79 -2.02 -10.17
C LEU A 275 -8.53 -1.17 -11.41
N GLY A 276 -7.72 -1.66 -12.36
CA GLY A 276 -7.42 -1.00 -13.62
C GLY A 276 -8.68 -0.74 -14.46
N ARG A 277 -9.62 -1.69 -14.50
CA ARG A 277 -10.92 -1.47 -15.17
C ARG A 277 -11.74 -0.36 -14.52
N GLU A 278 -11.68 -0.20 -13.20
CA GLU A 278 -12.33 0.94 -12.52
C GLU A 278 -11.62 2.25 -12.85
N VAL A 279 -10.29 2.29 -12.83
CA VAL A 279 -9.48 3.45 -13.23
C VAL A 279 -9.80 3.87 -14.68
N ARG A 280 -9.92 2.91 -15.60
CA ARG A 280 -10.25 3.16 -17.01
C ARG A 280 -11.62 3.83 -17.23
N LYS A 281 -12.52 3.80 -16.24
CA LYS A 281 -13.81 4.53 -16.31
C LYS A 281 -13.64 6.04 -16.06
N LEU A 282 -12.48 6.48 -15.62
CA LEU A 282 -12.15 7.89 -15.45
C LEU A 282 -11.79 8.52 -16.80
N PRO A 283 -12.06 9.82 -17.02
CA PRO A 283 -11.76 10.49 -18.27
C PRO A 283 -10.25 10.65 -18.41
N ILE A 284 -9.68 10.19 -19.51
CA ILE A 284 -8.28 10.48 -19.83
C ILE A 284 -8.16 11.99 -20.11
N ARG A 285 -7.26 12.66 -19.39
CA ARG A 285 -6.92 14.08 -19.54
C ARG A 285 -5.51 14.28 -20.10
N ARG A 286 -4.60 13.34 -19.85
CA ARG A 286 -3.26 13.29 -20.42
C ARG A 286 -2.96 11.88 -20.92
N GLU A 287 -2.25 11.78 -22.04
CA GLU A 287 -1.81 10.50 -22.62
C GLU A 287 -0.65 9.87 -21.83
N ALA A 288 0.09 10.68 -21.08
CA ALA A 288 1.19 10.23 -20.24
C ALA A 288 1.34 11.13 -18.99
N ALA A 289 1.92 10.58 -17.94
CA ALA A 289 2.36 11.33 -16.76
C ALA A 289 3.59 10.68 -16.12
N SER A 290 4.47 11.51 -15.57
CA SER A 290 5.64 11.08 -14.78
C SER A 290 5.56 11.64 -13.36
N THR A 291 6.14 10.94 -12.39
CA THR A 291 6.33 11.45 -11.02
C THR A 291 7.43 10.69 -10.30
N ILE A 292 7.95 11.27 -9.22
CA ILE A 292 8.69 10.50 -8.21
C ILE A 292 7.69 10.06 -7.13
N GLY A 293 7.62 8.76 -6.89
CA GLY A 293 6.95 8.18 -5.74
C GLY A 293 7.94 8.01 -4.60
N MET A 294 7.60 8.45 -3.39
CA MET A 294 8.51 8.40 -2.25
C MET A 294 7.79 8.35 -0.90
N ILE A 295 8.52 7.80 0.07
CA ILE A 295 8.26 7.91 1.50
C ILE A 295 9.55 7.57 2.25
N ASP A 296 9.90 8.38 3.25
CA ASP A 296 11.14 8.22 4.02
C ASP A 296 12.35 7.97 3.09
N ASP A 297 13.00 6.81 3.23
CA ASP A 297 14.18 6.33 2.51
C ASP A 297 13.90 5.64 1.16
N GLY A 298 12.62 5.32 0.87
CA GLY A 298 12.18 4.64 -0.34
C GLY A 298 11.78 5.61 -1.46
N SER A 299 12.22 5.31 -2.69
CA SER A 299 11.88 6.11 -3.87
C SER A 299 11.82 5.30 -5.16
N ALA A 300 10.96 5.73 -6.07
CA ALA A 300 10.87 5.21 -7.43
C ALA A 300 10.47 6.32 -8.42
N GLU A 301 11.02 6.27 -9.62
CA GLU A 301 10.50 7.05 -10.75
C GLU A 301 9.39 6.25 -11.44
N ILE A 302 8.24 6.89 -11.59
CA ILE A 302 7.06 6.28 -12.20
C ILE A 302 6.70 7.05 -13.45
N ARG A 303 6.53 6.33 -14.55
CA ARG A 303 5.98 6.84 -15.80
C ARG A 303 4.80 5.98 -16.20
N VAL A 304 3.68 6.62 -16.49
CA VAL A 304 2.45 5.97 -16.92
C VAL A 304 2.06 6.52 -18.28
N THR A 305 1.75 5.64 -19.22
CA THR A 305 1.25 6.02 -20.54
C THR A 305 0.00 5.24 -20.91
N ALA A 306 -0.93 5.83 -21.66
CA ALA A 306 -2.07 5.11 -22.19
C ALA A 306 -1.61 4.12 -23.29
N ALA A 307 -1.89 2.83 -23.11
CA ALA A 307 -1.41 1.77 -24.00
C ALA A 307 -2.37 0.58 -24.09
N SER A 308 -2.47 -0.06 -25.25
CA SER A 308 -3.28 -1.28 -25.42
C SER A 308 -2.56 -2.32 -26.31
N PRO A 309 -2.15 -3.48 -25.77
CA PRO A 309 -2.30 -3.91 -24.37
C PRO A 309 -1.46 -3.06 -23.41
N GLY A 310 -1.94 -2.91 -22.17
CA GLY A 310 -1.17 -2.32 -21.08
C GLY A 310 -0.34 -3.37 -20.32
N GLY A 311 0.52 -2.91 -19.42
CA GLY A 311 1.44 -3.75 -18.64
C GLY A 311 2.17 -2.96 -17.56
N ALA A 312 3.13 -3.63 -16.91
CA ALA A 312 4.05 -3.00 -15.98
C ALA A 312 5.45 -3.57 -16.18
N VAL A 313 6.46 -2.71 -16.13
CA VAL A 313 7.87 -3.06 -16.15
C VAL A 313 8.54 -2.41 -14.95
N LEU A 314 9.30 -3.22 -14.22
CA LEU A 314 10.11 -2.75 -13.10
C LEU A 314 11.59 -2.86 -13.47
N THR A 315 12.31 -1.76 -13.27
CA THR A 315 13.77 -1.68 -13.36
C THR A 315 14.31 -1.09 -12.05
N ALA A 316 15.63 -0.97 -11.93
CA ALA A 316 16.27 -0.45 -10.74
C ALA A 316 17.43 0.49 -11.10
N SER A 317 17.67 1.49 -10.24
CA SER A 317 18.91 2.26 -10.27
C SER A 317 20.11 1.38 -9.85
N ARG A 318 21.32 1.89 -10.04
CA ARG A 318 22.53 1.20 -9.58
C ARG A 318 22.61 1.05 -8.05
N GLN A 319 21.80 1.79 -7.29
CA GLN A 319 21.75 1.64 -5.83
C GLN A 319 20.96 0.41 -5.39
N VAL A 320 20.18 -0.21 -6.28
CA VAL A 320 19.21 -1.24 -5.91
C VAL A 320 19.49 -2.52 -6.68
N ASP A 321 19.71 -3.60 -5.95
CA ASP A 321 19.62 -4.95 -6.49
C ASP A 321 18.14 -5.33 -6.60
N LEU A 322 17.62 -5.36 -7.83
CA LEU A 322 16.20 -5.60 -8.09
C LEU A 322 15.77 -7.02 -7.67
N GLU A 323 16.61 -8.03 -7.90
CA GLU A 323 16.27 -9.41 -7.51
C GLU A 323 16.20 -9.53 -5.99
N TRP A 324 17.13 -8.88 -5.28
CA TRP A 324 17.11 -8.84 -3.82
C TRP A 324 15.89 -8.08 -3.28
N PHE A 325 15.55 -6.93 -3.87
CA PHE A 325 14.34 -6.19 -3.50
C PHE A 325 13.06 -7.02 -3.71
N LEU A 326 12.90 -7.64 -4.87
CA LEU A 326 11.72 -8.43 -5.20
C LEU A 326 11.60 -9.72 -4.37
N SER A 327 12.72 -10.30 -3.93
CA SER A 327 12.72 -11.48 -3.05
C SER A 327 12.66 -11.15 -1.55
N SER A 328 12.73 -9.87 -1.19
CA SER A 328 12.68 -9.42 0.20
C SER A 328 11.25 -9.46 0.74
N ARG A 329 11.11 -9.97 1.97
CA ARG A 329 9.86 -9.93 2.72
C ARG A 329 9.44 -8.48 2.98
N ALA A 330 8.17 -8.16 2.66
CA ALA A 330 7.54 -6.89 3.02
C ALA A 330 6.29 -7.16 3.87
N GLU A 331 6.34 -6.78 5.14
CA GLU A 331 5.24 -7.01 6.10
C GLU A 331 4.71 -8.46 6.12
N GLN A 332 3.46 -8.69 5.72
CA GLN A 332 2.84 -10.02 5.69
C GLN A 332 3.14 -10.82 4.41
N LEU A 333 3.77 -10.21 3.40
CA LEU A 333 4.17 -10.88 2.16
C LEU A 333 5.56 -11.50 2.29
N SER A 334 5.75 -12.72 1.78
CA SER A 334 7.04 -13.40 1.75
C SER A 334 8.05 -12.71 0.82
N ASP A 335 7.56 -12.06 -0.22
CA ASP A 335 8.30 -11.44 -1.30
C ASP A 335 7.41 -10.39 -2.00
N GLY A 336 7.98 -9.65 -2.96
CA GLY A 336 7.30 -8.58 -3.69
C GLY A 336 6.45 -9.05 -4.87
N LYS A 337 6.42 -10.35 -5.21
CA LYS A 337 5.74 -10.85 -6.42
C LYS A 337 4.24 -10.51 -6.44
N PRO A 338 3.48 -10.65 -5.34
CA PRO A 338 2.07 -10.24 -5.32
C PRO A 338 1.85 -8.77 -5.70
N LEU A 339 2.77 -7.88 -5.30
CA LEU A 339 2.68 -6.45 -5.61
C LEU A 339 3.00 -6.16 -7.08
N VAL A 340 3.97 -6.86 -7.66
CA VAL A 340 4.24 -6.83 -9.11
C VAL A 340 3.01 -7.30 -9.89
N GLU A 341 2.39 -8.41 -9.48
CA GLU A 341 1.18 -8.94 -10.13
C GLU A 341 0.02 -7.93 -10.07
N VAL A 342 -0.18 -7.24 -8.93
CA VAL A 342 -1.17 -6.13 -8.85
C VAL A 342 -0.86 -5.02 -9.86
N LEU A 343 0.40 -4.61 -10.01
CA LEU A 343 0.80 -3.55 -10.94
C LEU A 343 0.63 -3.99 -12.40
N GLU A 344 1.06 -5.21 -12.75
CA GLU A 344 0.83 -5.78 -14.09
C GLU A 344 -0.66 -5.87 -14.43
N GLY A 345 -1.46 -6.31 -13.46
CA GLY A 345 -2.91 -6.34 -13.57
C GLY A 345 -3.49 -4.95 -13.77
N LEU A 346 -3.06 -3.97 -12.97
CA LEU A 346 -3.50 -2.58 -13.04
C LEU A 346 -3.22 -2.01 -14.44
N GLY A 347 -2.02 -2.21 -14.97
CA GLY A 347 -1.65 -1.83 -16.33
C GLY A 347 -2.55 -2.47 -17.39
N ALA A 348 -2.67 -3.81 -17.34
CA ALA A 348 -3.48 -4.56 -18.30
C ALA A 348 -4.98 -4.18 -18.27
N GLY A 349 -5.58 -4.08 -17.07
CA GLY A 349 -6.99 -3.72 -16.88
C GLY A 349 -7.27 -2.26 -17.19
N GLY A 350 -6.31 -1.38 -16.91
CA GLY A 350 -6.36 0.06 -17.15
C GLY A 350 -6.14 0.46 -18.61
N ALA A 351 -5.57 -0.43 -19.43
CA ALA A 351 -4.96 -0.06 -20.70
C ALA A 351 -3.89 1.02 -20.50
N LEU A 352 -2.95 0.73 -19.59
CA LEU A 352 -1.86 1.60 -19.18
C LEU A 352 -0.54 0.82 -19.24
N ASP A 353 0.52 1.46 -19.70
CA ASP A 353 1.89 0.98 -19.56
C ASP A 353 2.54 1.69 -18.38
N LEU A 354 2.97 0.92 -17.38
CA LEU A 354 3.60 1.39 -16.14
C LEU A 354 5.11 1.09 -16.22
N ASP A 355 5.94 2.12 -16.41
CA ASP A 355 7.40 2.03 -16.34
C ASP A 355 7.86 2.55 -14.97
N ILE A 356 8.48 1.65 -14.19
CA ILE A 356 8.79 1.85 -12.77
C ILE A 356 10.28 1.60 -12.57
N THR A 357 11.03 2.65 -12.26
CA THR A 357 12.45 2.53 -11.87
C THR A 357 12.57 2.67 -10.36
N VAL A 358 12.85 1.57 -9.65
CA VAL A 358 13.10 1.58 -8.21
C VAL A 358 14.45 2.24 -7.95
N ALA A 359 14.43 3.40 -7.31
CA ALA A 359 15.59 4.28 -7.24
C ALA A 359 16.39 4.11 -5.94
N SER A 360 15.72 3.87 -4.81
CA SER A 360 16.38 3.60 -3.51
C SER A 360 15.69 2.47 -2.76
N PHE A 361 16.49 1.69 -2.03
CA PHE A 361 16.04 0.57 -1.22
C PHE A 361 16.82 0.50 0.10
N GLU A 362 16.12 0.65 1.22
CA GLU A 362 16.64 0.47 2.58
C GLU A 362 15.62 -0.33 3.40
N ASP A 363 14.35 0.10 3.41
CA ASP A 363 13.21 -0.67 3.90
C ASP A 363 12.28 -1.15 2.74
N PRO A 364 11.95 -2.46 2.63
CA PRO A 364 11.02 -2.95 1.62
C PRO A 364 9.63 -2.31 1.70
N HIS A 365 9.14 -2.04 2.91
CA HIS A 365 7.85 -1.37 3.14
C HIS A 365 7.83 0.00 2.47
N HIS A 366 8.78 0.86 2.84
CA HIS A 366 8.84 2.24 2.34
C HIS A 366 9.08 2.28 0.83
N THR A 367 9.88 1.36 0.30
CA THR A 367 10.14 1.29 -1.15
C THR A 367 8.87 0.91 -1.93
N TRP A 368 8.12 -0.10 -1.48
CA TRP A 368 6.84 -0.46 -2.10
C TRP A 368 5.78 0.63 -1.95
N GLU A 369 5.69 1.27 -0.79
CA GLU A 369 4.83 2.43 -0.61
C GLU A 369 5.19 3.55 -1.59
N GLY A 370 6.49 3.85 -1.76
CA GLY A 370 6.98 4.82 -2.75
C GLY A 370 6.47 4.50 -4.16
N VAL A 371 6.60 3.24 -4.59
CA VAL A 371 6.10 2.77 -5.89
C VAL A 371 4.59 3.00 -6.04
N PHE A 372 3.77 2.48 -5.12
CA PHE A 372 2.31 2.56 -5.24
C PHE A 372 1.78 3.98 -5.09
N ARG A 373 2.41 4.80 -4.25
CA ARG A 373 2.10 6.23 -4.13
C ARG A 373 2.42 6.97 -5.43
N GLY A 374 3.57 6.70 -6.03
CA GLY A 374 3.95 7.31 -7.30
C GLY A 374 2.99 6.92 -8.43
N VAL A 375 2.57 5.65 -8.49
CA VAL A 375 1.52 5.20 -9.42
C VAL A 375 0.22 5.98 -9.20
N GLY A 376 -0.26 6.10 -7.96
CA GLY A 376 -1.45 6.88 -7.65
C GLY A 376 -1.35 8.36 -8.06
N ILE A 377 -0.18 9.00 -7.84
CA ILE A 377 0.06 10.41 -8.24
C ILE A 377 0.10 10.54 -9.77
N ALA A 378 0.74 9.63 -10.49
CA ALA A 378 0.77 9.66 -11.95
C ALA A 378 -0.64 9.44 -12.54
N LEU A 379 -1.44 8.55 -11.96
CA LEU A 379 -2.84 8.37 -12.35
C LEU A 379 -3.69 9.62 -12.07
N ASP A 380 -3.50 10.30 -10.94
CA ASP A 380 -4.15 11.60 -10.67
C ASP A 380 -3.86 12.61 -11.79
N LYS A 381 -2.58 12.75 -12.18
CA LYS A 381 -2.19 13.64 -13.29
C LYS A 381 -2.85 13.25 -14.62
N MET A 382 -2.99 11.95 -14.89
CA MET A 382 -3.60 11.46 -16.14
C MET A 382 -5.11 11.63 -16.20
N PHE A 383 -5.81 11.39 -15.09
CA PHE A 383 -7.26 11.20 -15.09
C PHE A 383 -8.06 12.33 -14.44
N ASN A 384 -7.45 13.13 -13.55
CA ASN A 384 -8.12 14.25 -12.91
C ASN A 384 -7.78 15.57 -13.61
N GLU A 385 -8.74 16.50 -13.59
CA GLU A 385 -8.49 17.87 -14.00
C GLU A 385 -7.66 18.55 -12.92
N GLN A 386 -6.47 19.02 -13.27
CA GLN A 386 -5.72 19.91 -12.39
C GLN A 386 -6.47 21.25 -12.35
N PRO A 387 -7.06 21.64 -11.21
CA PRO A 387 -7.78 22.89 -11.14
C PRO A 387 -6.82 24.04 -11.43
N SER A 388 -7.31 25.08 -12.11
CA SER A 388 -6.56 26.33 -12.18
C SER A 388 -6.27 26.79 -10.77
N SER A 389 -4.99 26.87 -10.40
CA SER A 389 -4.61 27.47 -9.12
C SER A 389 -5.27 28.85 -9.03
N PRO A 390 -6.03 29.13 -7.95
CA PRO A 390 -6.63 30.44 -7.79
C PRO A 390 -5.52 31.49 -7.85
N SER A 391 -5.82 32.69 -8.37
CA SER A 391 -4.82 33.76 -8.41
C SER A 391 -4.77 34.48 -7.06
N PRO A 392 -3.57 34.92 -6.62
CA PRO A 392 -3.48 35.79 -5.46
C PRO A 392 -4.34 37.04 -5.69
N PRO A 393 -5.07 37.52 -4.67
CA PRO A 393 -5.73 38.81 -4.76
C PRO A 393 -4.69 39.90 -5.07
N ARG A 394 -5.07 40.88 -5.91
CA ARG A 394 -4.27 42.10 -6.08
C ARG A 394 -4.12 42.74 -4.71
N ASP A 395 -2.93 43.25 -4.38
CA ASP A 395 -2.57 43.78 -3.06
C ASP A 395 -3.48 44.96 -2.68
N GLU A 396 -4.66 44.65 -2.14
CA GLU A 396 -5.59 45.56 -1.48
C GLU A 396 -5.62 45.10 -0.02
N GLY A 397 -4.77 45.74 0.80
CA GLY A 397 -4.56 45.36 2.19
C GLY A 397 -5.86 45.25 2.97
N THR A 398 -6.33 44.02 3.19
CA THR A 398 -7.44 43.71 4.08
C THR A 398 -7.18 42.37 4.77
N GLU A 399 -7.26 42.39 6.09
CA GLU A 399 -7.20 41.19 6.94
C GLU A 399 -8.46 40.34 6.74
N PRO A 400 -8.36 39.00 6.82
CA PRO A 400 -9.51 38.13 6.65
C PRO A 400 -10.43 38.18 7.87
N PRO A 401 -11.77 38.13 7.69
CA PRO A 401 -12.72 38.14 8.79
C PRO A 401 -12.73 36.79 9.53
N ALA A 402 -12.96 36.84 10.85
CA ALA A 402 -13.05 35.67 11.70
C ALA A 402 -14.41 34.94 11.54
N GLY A 403 -14.37 33.64 11.30
CA GLY A 403 -15.51 32.71 11.28
C GLY A 403 -15.17 31.39 12.01
N PRO A 404 -16.16 30.58 12.43
CA PRO A 404 -16.07 29.76 13.64
C PRO A 404 -15.48 28.34 13.46
N GLN A 405 -15.08 27.78 14.62
CA GLN A 405 -14.34 26.53 14.94
C GLN A 405 -12.82 26.55 14.71
N PRO A 406 -12.01 26.05 15.67
CA PRO A 406 -10.55 26.04 15.56
C PRO A 406 -10.09 25.12 14.43
N THR A 407 -9.52 25.69 13.37
CA THR A 407 -8.90 24.96 12.24
C THR A 407 -7.53 24.36 12.62
N ILE A 408 -6.97 23.47 11.79
CA ILE A 408 -5.58 23.01 11.92
C ILE A 408 -4.64 24.23 11.93
N ALA A 409 -4.91 25.24 11.10
CA ALA A 409 -4.21 26.51 11.11
C ALA A 409 -4.29 27.26 12.47
N GLN A 410 -5.41 27.20 13.20
CA GLN A 410 -5.51 27.79 14.54
C GLN A 410 -4.69 27.03 15.58
N GLN A 411 -4.64 25.70 15.54
CA GLN A 411 -3.77 24.91 16.42
C GLN A 411 -2.28 25.11 16.09
N ALA A 412 -1.93 25.22 14.80
CA ALA A 412 -0.57 25.55 14.37
C ALA A 412 -0.17 26.96 14.81
N ARG A 413 -1.07 27.95 14.70
CA ARG A 413 -0.86 29.33 15.22
C ARG A 413 -0.72 29.36 16.75
N GLU A 414 -1.51 28.59 17.48
CA GLU A 414 -1.40 28.50 18.95
C GLU A 414 -0.11 27.78 19.40
N ARG A 415 0.40 26.83 18.60
CA ARG A 415 1.73 26.22 18.77
C ARG A 415 2.89 27.11 18.28
N ALA A 416 2.63 28.15 17.49
CA ALA A 416 3.65 28.94 16.78
C ALA A 416 4.47 29.92 17.65
N VAL A 417 4.28 29.96 18.97
CA VAL A 417 5.20 30.68 19.86
C VAL A 417 6.32 29.74 20.30
N GLU A 418 7.04 29.20 19.32
CA GLU A 418 8.31 28.51 19.56
C GLU A 418 9.41 29.56 19.83
N ARG A 419 10.22 29.31 20.87
CA ARG A 419 11.29 30.22 21.28
C ARG A 419 12.26 30.46 20.12
N GLY A 420 12.42 31.72 19.72
CA GLY A 420 13.33 32.13 18.63
C GLY A 420 12.64 32.38 17.28
N TRP A 421 11.33 32.08 17.14
CA TRP A 421 10.58 32.36 15.92
C TRP A 421 9.62 33.54 16.09
N THR A 422 9.45 34.33 15.03
CA THR A 422 8.46 35.40 14.95
C THR A 422 7.74 35.30 13.62
N VAL A 423 6.43 35.03 13.67
CA VAL A 423 5.56 35.02 12.48
C VAL A 423 5.12 36.44 12.17
N ARG A 424 5.49 36.95 11.00
CA ARG A 424 5.11 38.29 10.53
C ARG A 424 3.81 38.28 9.72
N ARG A 425 3.60 37.24 8.89
CA ARG A 425 2.40 37.07 8.05
C ARG A 425 2.18 35.58 7.76
N MET A 426 0.92 35.15 7.69
CA MET A 426 0.52 33.83 7.19
C MET A 426 -0.77 33.95 6.39
N SER A 427 -0.77 33.34 5.20
CA SER A 427 -1.93 33.24 4.31
C SER A 427 -1.73 32.08 3.33
N GLU A 428 -2.79 31.71 2.64
CA GLU A 428 -2.77 30.72 1.56
C GLU A 428 -1.95 31.16 0.32
N TRP A 429 -1.51 32.43 0.29
CA TRP A 429 -0.74 33.02 -0.80
C TRP A 429 0.72 33.27 -0.45
N GLY A 430 1.09 33.10 0.81
CA GLY A 430 2.42 33.46 1.27
C GLY A 430 2.53 33.53 2.79
N ALA A 431 3.77 33.49 3.27
CA ALA A 431 4.13 33.54 4.67
C ALA A 431 5.39 34.38 4.87
N GLY A 432 5.50 35.02 6.02
CA GLY A 432 6.66 35.81 6.42
C GLY A 432 7.08 35.45 7.83
N LEU A 433 8.34 35.10 8.02
CA LEU A 433 8.91 34.66 9.30
C LEU A 433 10.25 35.34 9.56
N GLU A 434 10.58 35.40 10.83
CA GLU A 434 11.92 35.70 11.32
C GLU A 434 12.34 34.65 12.34
N ARG A 435 13.58 34.17 12.25
CA ARG A 435 14.23 33.28 13.19
C ARG A 435 15.42 34.00 13.81
N ARG A 436 15.53 33.98 15.13
CA ARG A 436 16.65 34.54 15.90
C ARG A 436 17.31 33.44 16.72
N THR A 437 18.62 33.27 16.53
CA THR A 437 19.46 32.35 17.30
C THR A 437 20.59 33.12 17.99
N ALA A 438 21.51 32.39 18.62
CA ALA A 438 22.74 32.97 19.13
C ALA A 438 23.74 33.32 18.03
N GLU A 439 23.55 32.80 16.81
CA GLU A 439 24.48 32.90 15.67
C GLU A 439 23.96 33.82 14.58
N SER A 440 22.64 33.88 14.37
CA SER A 440 22.03 34.57 13.23
C SER A 440 20.67 35.20 13.54
N VAL A 441 20.29 36.16 12.71
CA VAL A 441 18.91 36.61 12.54
C VAL A 441 18.54 36.44 11.07
N VAL A 442 17.56 35.58 10.80
CA VAL A 442 17.13 35.26 9.44
C VAL A 442 15.68 35.68 9.25
N GLY A 443 15.40 36.44 8.21
CA GLY A 443 14.06 36.83 7.79
C GLY A 443 13.76 36.24 6.43
N VAL A 444 12.61 35.58 6.28
CA VAL A 444 12.13 35.07 5.00
C VAL A 444 10.70 35.52 4.79
N SER A 445 10.38 36.01 3.59
CA SER A 445 9.02 36.25 3.13
C SER A 445 8.81 35.65 1.75
N ILE A 446 7.77 34.84 1.61
CA ILE A 446 7.38 34.19 0.35
C ILE A 446 5.98 34.62 -0.06
N ARG A 447 5.76 34.72 -1.37
CA ARG A 447 4.44 34.96 -1.96
C ARG A 447 4.33 34.30 -3.33
N LEU A 448 3.23 33.59 -3.59
CA LEU A 448 2.93 33.06 -4.92
C LEU A 448 2.75 34.20 -5.94
N GLY A 449 3.42 34.11 -7.08
CA GLY A 449 3.34 35.14 -8.11
C GLY A 449 4.43 35.02 -9.18
N ALA A 450 4.59 36.08 -9.97
CA ALA A 450 5.71 36.17 -10.91
C ALA A 450 7.03 36.08 -10.13
N PRO A 451 7.97 35.20 -10.52
CA PRO A 451 9.20 34.98 -9.79
C PRO A 451 10.03 36.24 -9.59
N SER A 452 10.55 36.42 -8.38
CA SER A 452 11.53 37.46 -8.08
C SER A 452 12.28 37.15 -6.80
N VAL A 453 13.55 37.51 -6.71
CA VAL A 453 14.33 37.36 -5.48
C VAL A 453 14.91 38.70 -5.03
N ARG A 454 14.79 38.99 -3.73
CA ARG A 454 15.63 39.97 -3.05
C ARG A 454 16.33 39.25 -1.90
N CYS A 455 17.65 39.21 -1.95
CA CYS A 455 18.47 38.53 -0.96
C CYS A 455 19.54 39.48 -0.42
N THR A 456 19.58 39.65 0.91
CA THR A 456 20.61 40.42 1.60
C THR A 456 21.25 39.54 2.67
N ILE A 457 22.55 39.28 2.54
CA ILE A 457 23.29 38.43 3.48
C ILE A 457 24.45 39.26 4.05
N ASN A 458 24.41 39.51 5.35
CA ASN A 458 25.42 40.26 6.08
C ASN A 458 26.26 39.29 6.94
N VAL A 459 27.49 39.04 6.48
CA VAL A 459 28.47 38.14 7.10
C VAL A 459 29.85 38.80 7.14
N ALA A 460 30.83 38.18 7.81
CA ALA A 460 32.20 38.67 7.79
C ALA A 460 32.86 38.52 6.41
N ASP A 461 33.77 39.43 6.05
CA ASP A 461 34.48 39.47 4.75
C ASP A 461 35.21 38.16 4.39
N SER A 462 35.50 37.31 5.37
CA SER A 462 36.16 36.01 5.17
C SER A 462 35.23 34.89 4.69
N ILE A 463 33.93 35.16 4.55
CA ILE A 463 32.91 34.17 4.19
C ILE A 463 32.31 34.59 2.86
N ASP A 464 32.50 33.78 1.83
CA ASP A 464 31.90 34.01 0.51
C ASP A 464 30.64 33.15 0.34
N VAL A 465 29.49 33.82 0.28
CA VAL A 465 28.17 33.23 0.04
C VAL A 465 27.43 34.01 -1.04
N THR A 466 28.17 34.73 -1.90
CA THR A 466 27.61 35.60 -2.92
C THR A 466 26.70 34.84 -3.88
N GLY A 467 27.00 33.57 -4.12
CA GLY A 467 26.21 32.66 -4.92
C GLY A 467 24.83 32.29 -4.41
N MET A 468 24.51 32.56 -3.14
CA MET A 468 23.26 32.09 -2.54
C MET A 468 22.04 32.77 -3.20
N ALA A 469 22.17 34.03 -3.58
CA ALA A 469 21.08 34.77 -4.23
C ALA A 469 20.68 34.14 -5.58
N ASP A 470 21.66 33.63 -6.34
CA ASP A 470 21.43 32.99 -7.64
C ASP A 470 20.71 31.64 -7.48
N LEU A 471 21.15 30.82 -6.52
CA LEU A 471 20.50 29.55 -6.21
C LEU A 471 19.06 29.74 -5.69
N LEU A 472 18.84 30.76 -4.85
CA LEU A 472 17.50 31.13 -4.41
C LEU A 472 16.62 31.64 -5.56
N ALA A 473 17.20 32.32 -6.56
CA ALA A 473 16.50 32.70 -7.78
C ALA A 473 16.08 31.47 -8.58
N GLU A 474 16.94 30.45 -8.64
CA GLU A 474 16.58 29.17 -9.26
C GLU A 474 15.38 28.51 -8.56
N PHE A 475 15.42 28.45 -7.24
CA PHE A 475 14.31 27.93 -6.44
C PHE A 475 13.01 28.74 -6.64
N ALA A 476 13.09 30.06 -6.54
CA ALA A 476 11.94 30.95 -6.60
C ALA A 476 11.22 30.89 -7.95
N GLU A 477 11.97 30.79 -9.04
CA GLU A 477 11.40 30.63 -10.37
C GLU A 477 10.75 29.25 -10.53
N GLY A 478 11.30 28.18 -9.94
CA GLY A 478 10.72 26.84 -10.05
C GLY A 478 9.40 26.74 -9.28
N ALA A 479 9.36 27.40 -8.13
CA ALA A 479 8.20 27.43 -7.25
C ALA A 479 7.14 28.48 -7.65
N ALA A 480 7.41 29.33 -8.65
CA ALA A 480 6.61 30.52 -8.96
C ALA A 480 6.38 31.44 -7.74
N LEU A 481 7.48 31.82 -7.09
CA LEU A 481 7.48 32.62 -5.85
C LEU A 481 8.23 33.95 -6.01
N GLN A 482 7.67 34.97 -5.37
CA GLN A 482 8.43 36.12 -4.90
C GLN A 482 9.06 35.76 -3.56
N LEU A 483 10.38 35.86 -3.46
CA LEU A 483 11.16 35.44 -2.30
C LEU A 483 12.05 36.60 -1.81
N ASP A 484 11.82 36.99 -0.57
CA ASP A 484 12.65 37.96 0.16
C ASP A 484 13.40 37.23 1.27
N VAL A 485 14.73 37.34 1.28
CA VAL A 485 15.60 36.75 2.30
C VAL A 485 16.54 37.80 2.87
N THR A 486 16.60 37.89 4.20
CA THR A 486 17.58 38.68 4.92
C THR A 486 18.31 37.80 5.92
N TYR A 487 19.63 37.86 5.95
CA TYR A 487 20.45 37.16 6.93
C TYR A 487 21.43 38.14 7.58
N GLU A 488 21.48 38.14 8.91
CA GLU A 488 22.43 38.93 9.70
C GLU A 488 23.19 38.01 10.67
N ALA A 489 24.51 37.96 10.56
CA ALA A 489 25.35 37.25 11.51
C ALA A 489 25.41 37.99 12.86
N VAL A 490 25.15 37.28 13.96
CA VAL A 490 25.24 37.80 15.34
C VAL A 490 26.60 37.47 15.97
N ARG A 491 27.19 36.32 15.63
CA ARG A 491 28.53 35.85 16.07
C ARG A 491 29.34 35.32 14.87
N LEU A 492 30.48 34.65 15.14
CA LEU A 492 31.27 33.94 14.12
C LEU A 492 30.31 33.17 13.21
N SER A 493 30.27 33.56 11.93
CA SER A 493 29.45 32.91 10.91
C SER A 493 30.33 31.97 10.09
N SER A 494 29.74 30.90 9.60
CA SER A 494 30.29 30.04 8.56
C SER A 494 29.29 30.03 7.40
N SER A 495 29.76 29.60 6.23
CA SER A 495 28.88 29.37 5.08
C SER A 495 27.78 28.35 5.38
N HIS A 496 28.07 27.27 6.12
CA HIS A 496 27.04 26.30 6.52
C HIS A 496 25.93 26.89 7.41
N VAL A 497 26.24 27.79 8.36
CA VAL A 497 25.19 28.40 9.20
C VAL A 497 24.27 29.27 8.33
N VAL A 498 24.83 29.97 7.34
CA VAL A 498 24.06 30.78 6.40
C VAL A 498 23.10 29.90 5.59
N THR A 499 23.61 28.80 5.01
CA THR A 499 22.82 27.89 4.18
C THR A 499 21.75 27.15 4.98
N GLU A 500 22.10 26.57 6.13
CA GLU A 500 21.19 25.84 7.02
C GLU A 500 20.05 26.73 7.53
N ASP A 501 20.37 27.92 8.04
CA ASP A 501 19.37 28.77 8.68
C ASP A 501 18.44 29.44 7.65
N ILE A 502 18.95 29.76 6.45
CA ILE A 502 18.10 30.19 5.32
C ILE A 502 17.17 29.03 4.92
N GLY A 503 17.70 27.82 4.72
CA GLY A 503 16.92 26.64 4.39
C GLY A 503 15.82 26.37 5.40
N THR A 504 16.17 26.35 6.70
CA THR A 504 15.24 26.14 7.82
C THR A 504 14.13 27.19 7.86
N THR A 505 14.48 28.46 7.71
CA THR A 505 13.50 29.56 7.78
C THR A 505 12.58 29.56 6.56
N LEU A 506 13.12 29.27 5.38
CA LEU A 506 12.35 29.13 4.14
C LEU A 506 11.41 27.92 4.17
N GLY A 507 11.90 26.76 4.62
CA GLY A 507 11.10 25.54 4.77
C GLY A 507 9.90 25.78 5.71
N ARG A 508 10.13 26.46 6.84
CA ARG A 508 9.05 26.80 7.77
C ARG A 508 8.03 27.77 7.17
N ALA A 509 8.47 28.72 6.34
CA ALA A 509 7.58 29.60 5.59
C ALA A 509 6.70 28.84 4.61
N LEU A 510 7.30 27.93 3.85
CA LEU A 510 6.60 27.06 2.90
C LEU A 510 5.58 26.17 3.61
N ARG A 511 5.95 25.58 4.75
CA ARG A 511 5.05 24.76 5.60
C ARG A 511 3.81 25.55 6.02
N TYR A 512 4.00 26.76 6.53
CA TYR A 512 2.89 27.62 6.96
C TYR A 512 1.95 27.99 5.81
N MET A 513 2.50 28.33 4.65
CA MET A 513 1.68 28.57 3.46
C MET A 513 0.94 27.28 3.02
N ALA A 514 1.61 26.13 3.03
CA ALA A 514 1.02 24.84 2.66
C ALA A 514 -0.15 24.47 3.57
N ILE A 515 -0.03 24.65 4.90
CA ILE A 515 -1.10 24.38 5.86
C ILE A 515 -2.32 25.27 5.59
N GLU A 516 -2.14 26.58 5.41
CA GLU A 516 -3.25 27.50 5.10
C GLU A 516 -3.92 27.16 3.75
N ARG A 517 -3.13 26.79 2.73
CA ARG A 517 -3.66 26.33 1.43
C ARG A 517 -4.44 25.04 1.53
N MET A 518 -3.93 24.08 2.30
CA MET A 518 -4.56 22.79 2.53
C MET A 518 -5.93 22.94 3.19
N ASP A 519 -6.01 23.77 4.24
CA ASP A 519 -7.25 24.05 4.95
C ASP A 519 -8.28 24.75 4.04
N LYS A 520 -7.81 25.65 3.16
CA LYS A 520 -8.70 26.47 2.33
C LYS A 520 -9.14 25.80 1.01
N PHE A 521 -8.24 25.07 0.36
CA PHE A 521 -8.46 24.55 -1.00
C PHE A 521 -8.19 23.05 -1.13
N GLY A 522 -7.48 22.44 -0.19
CA GLY A 522 -6.81 21.15 -0.41
C GLY A 522 -5.61 21.31 -1.35
N ILE A 523 -4.55 20.52 -1.11
CA ILE A 523 -3.33 20.53 -1.94
C ILE A 523 -2.87 19.11 -2.27
N GLN A 524 -1.97 18.99 -3.25
CA GLN A 524 -1.36 17.72 -3.61
C GLN A 524 -0.43 17.17 -2.51
N GLY A 525 0.25 18.02 -1.72
CA GLY A 525 1.03 17.59 -0.56
C GLY A 525 2.31 16.79 -0.87
N ALA A 526 2.51 16.40 -2.13
CA ALA A 526 3.76 15.90 -2.68
C ALA A 526 3.89 16.42 -4.13
N GLY A 527 5.12 16.60 -4.60
CA GLY A 527 5.41 17.05 -5.95
C GLY A 527 6.80 16.61 -6.41
N SER A 528 7.05 16.73 -7.71
CA SER A 528 8.31 16.32 -8.34
C SER A 528 8.65 17.17 -9.56
N SER A 529 9.93 17.33 -9.84
CA SER A 529 10.45 18.02 -11.04
C SER A 529 10.64 17.11 -12.26
N ILE A 530 10.32 15.81 -12.15
CA ILE A 530 10.37 14.91 -13.31
C ILE A 530 9.34 15.34 -14.36
N ARG A 531 9.75 15.30 -15.62
CA ARG A 531 8.97 15.78 -16.76
C ARG A 531 8.09 14.67 -17.34
N ASP A 532 6.91 15.07 -17.83
CA ASP A 532 6.08 14.14 -18.59
C ASP A 532 6.77 13.82 -19.93
N PRO A 533 6.61 12.63 -20.53
CA PRO A 533 7.29 12.27 -21.79
C PRO A 533 7.05 13.24 -22.95
N SER A 534 5.92 13.95 -22.91
CA SER A 534 5.56 14.99 -23.89
C SER A 534 6.37 16.29 -23.75
N GLU A 535 7.06 16.49 -22.62
CA GLU A 535 7.75 17.74 -22.27
C GLU A 535 9.27 17.72 -22.56
N GLY A 536 9.77 16.62 -23.13
CA GLY A 536 11.16 16.45 -23.55
C GLY A 536 11.91 15.36 -22.78
N ALA A 537 13.23 15.31 -22.97
CA ALA A 537 14.09 14.38 -22.25
C ALA A 537 14.13 14.70 -20.75
N ASP A 538 14.36 13.67 -19.94
CA ASP A 538 14.53 13.81 -18.49
C ASP A 538 15.72 14.73 -18.19
N GLN A 539 15.55 15.60 -17.20
CA GLN A 539 16.63 16.43 -16.69
C GLN A 539 17.60 15.57 -15.87
N PRO A 540 18.93 15.79 -15.93
CA PRO A 540 19.92 15.06 -15.13
C PRO A 540 19.69 15.04 -13.62
N ILE A 541 18.97 16.04 -13.09
CA ILE A 541 18.58 16.11 -11.69
C ILE A 541 17.06 16.16 -11.61
N ARG A 542 16.49 15.24 -10.83
CA ARG A 542 15.05 15.16 -10.59
C ARG A 542 14.82 15.14 -9.09
N VAL A 543 14.01 16.07 -8.61
CA VAL A 543 13.76 16.28 -7.19
C VAL A 543 12.31 15.95 -6.92
N GLY A 544 12.03 15.30 -5.80
CA GLY A 544 10.67 15.24 -5.28
C GLY A 544 10.64 15.62 -3.81
N VAL A 545 9.49 16.17 -3.41
CA VAL A 545 9.23 16.66 -2.06
C VAL A 545 7.88 16.11 -1.62
N SER A 546 7.81 15.60 -0.39
CA SER A 546 6.58 15.09 0.21
C SER A 546 6.43 15.62 1.63
N MET A 547 5.38 16.40 1.90
CA MET A 547 5.11 16.97 3.23
C MET A 547 4.36 15.95 4.09
N GLU A 548 5.09 15.24 4.95
CA GLU A 548 4.55 14.14 5.76
C GLU A 548 4.68 14.38 7.27
N GLY A 549 5.21 15.54 7.67
CA GLY A 549 5.48 15.86 9.08
C GLY A 549 6.76 15.18 9.60
N ARG A 550 7.69 14.82 8.70
CA ARG A 550 8.94 14.13 9.03
C ARG A 550 10.08 14.71 8.20
N LYS A 551 11.20 15.02 8.87
CA LYS A 551 12.44 15.45 8.21
C LYS A 551 13.15 14.22 7.66
N PHE A 552 13.28 14.15 6.34
CA PHE A 552 14.16 13.19 5.68
C PHE A 552 14.71 13.81 4.40
N TRP A 553 15.94 13.51 4.02
CA TRP A 553 16.42 13.84 2.70
C TRP A 553 17.51 12.88 2.23
N LYS A 554 17.63 12.70 0.91
CA LYS A 554 18.62 11.78 0.33
C LYS A 554 18.97 12.12 -1.12
N TYR A 555 20.26 12.08 -1.43
CA TYR A 555 20.74 12.03 -2.82
C TYR A 555 20.80 10.58 -3.29
N VAL A 556 20.27 10.33 -4.48
CA VAL A 556 20.22 9.00 -5.11
C VAL A 556 20.96 9.08 -6.43
N PRO A 557 22.26 8.70 -6.48
CA PRO A 557 22.98 8.62 -7.73
C PRO A 557 22.47 7.42 -8.54
N MET A 558 21.88 7.69 -9.70
CA MET A 558 21.11 6.70 -10.45
C MET A 558 21.99 5.66 -11.14
N SER A 559 23.20 6.04 -11.57
CA SER A 559 24.06 5.21 -12.42
C SER A 559 25.47 4.95 -11.86
N GLN A 560 25.84 5.53 -10.71
CA GLN A 560 27.12 5.35 -10.01
C GLN A 560 26.96 5.05 -8.51
N ASP A 561 27.97 4.50 -7.84
CA ASP A 561 27.91 4.27 -6.39
C ASP A 561 27.97 5.58 -5.57
N TYR A 562 27.36 5.57 -4.38
CA TYR A 562 27.32 6.76 -3.51
C TYR A 562 28.71 7.28 -3.11
N GLY A 563 29.70 6.40 -2.96
CA GLY A 563 31.06 6.78 -2.58
C GLY A 563 31.76 7.59 -3.66
N SER A 564 31.57 7.22 -4.93
CA SER A 564 32.04 7.95 -6.10
C SER A 564 31.29 9.27 -6.25
N PHE A 565 29.95 9.24 -6.23
CA PHE A 565 29.10 10.43 -6.29
C PHE A 565 29.49 11.49 -5.26
N ARG A 566 29.75 11.08 -4.00
CA ARG A 566 30.13 12.01 -2.94
C ARG A 566 31.40 12.79 -3.27
N LYS A 567 32.37 12.17 -3.97
CA LYS A 567 33.64 12.83 -4.35
C LYS A 567 33.48 13.71 -5.59
N THR A 568 32.59 13.34 -6.52
CA THR A 568 32.43 14.05 -7.79
C THR A 568 31.42 15.18 -7.73
N PHE A 569 30.48 15.14 -6.78
CA PHE A 569 29.37 16.11 -6.71
C PHE A 569 29.26 16.87 -5.38
N LEU A 570 29.38 16.17 -4.25
CA LEU A 570 29.01 16.74 -2.94
C LEU A 570 30.15 17.42 -2.18
N VAL A 571 31.36 16.84 -2.17
CA VAL A 571 32.43 17.28 -1.26
C VAL A 571 33.64 17.80 -2.01
N GLY A 572 34.14 18.98 -1.59
CA GLY A 572 35.42 19.52 -2.03
C GLY A 572 35.34 20.32 -3.32
N HIS A 573 34.15 20.78 -3.71
CA HIS A 573 33.92 21.60 -4.89
C HIS A 573 33.58 23.03 -4.48
N THR A 574 34.30 24.00 -5.03
CA THR A 574 33.94 25.42 -4.92
C THR A 574 33.22 25.82 -6.19
N LEU A 575 31.97 26.27 -6.05
CA LEU A 575 31.16 26.75 -7.15
C LEU A 575 31.67 28.11 -7.64
N ALA A 576 31.32 28.49 -8.87
CA ALA A 576 31.81 29.71 -9.52
C ALA A 576 31.51 31.02 -8.75
N ASN A 577 30.67 30.95 -7.73
CA ASN A 577 30.15 32.04 -6.92
C ASN A 577 30.51 31.89 -5.42
N GLY A 578 31.61 31.19 -5.12
CA GLY A 578 32.24 31.16 -3.79
C GLY A 578 31.67 30.16 -2.80
N LEU A 579 30.51 29.56 -3.11
CA LEU A 579 29.87 28.54 -2.28
C LEU A 579 30.61 27.21 -2.35
N TYR A 580 30.71 26.52 -1.22
CA TYR A 580 31.18 25.14 -1.18
C TYR A 580 30.00 24.18 -1.34
N SER A 581 30.15 23.15 -2.16
CA SER A 581 29.09 22.15 -2.41
C SER A 581 28.67 21.44 -1.13
N GLU A 582 29.60 21.19 -0.20
CA GLU A 582 29.30 20.55 1.08
C GLU A 582 28.39 21.40 1.98
N ASP A 583 28.46 22.73 1.92
CA ASP A 583 27.60 23.61 2.72
C ASP A 583 26.18 23.72 2.15
N LEU A 584 26.00 23.41 0.86
CA LEU A 584 24.68 23.37 0.23
C LEU A 584 23.87 22.14 0.66
N ASP A 585 24.54 21.11 1.16
CA ASP A 585 23.89 20.00 1.83
C ASP A 585 23.10 20.46 3.06
N ASP A 586 23.69 21.39 3.83
CA ASP A 586 23.05 21.97 5.01
C ASP A 586 21.81 22.82 4.64
N PHE A 587 21.77 23.44 3.45
CA PHE A 587 20.55 24.08 2.98
C PHE A 587 19.42 23.07 2.78
N VAL A 588 19.70 21.92 2.16
CA VAL A 588 18.70 20.87 1.92
C VAL A 588 18.23 20.28 3.25
N ASP A 589 19.16 20.03 4.17
CA ASP A 589 18.86 19.57 5.54
C ASP A 589 17.97 20.56 6.29
N GLY A 590 18.33 21.84 6.27
CA GLY A 590 17.55 22.92 6.86
C GLY A 590 16.17 23.02 6.22
N LEU A 591 16.07 23.01 4.89
CA LEU A 591 14.82 23.07 4.15
C LEU A 591 13.88 21.92 4.51
N ALA A 592 14.38 20.68 4.50
CA ALA A 592 13.62 19.50 4.89
C ALA A 592 13.14 19.57 6.35
N GLY A 593 14.00 20.08 7.25
CA GLY A 593 13.67 20.27 8.66
C GLY A 593 12.61 21.34 8.89
N GLY A 594 12.75 22.51 8.26
CA GLY A 594 11.80 23.61 8.35
C GLY A 594 10.44 23.27 7.76
N LEU A 595 10.43 22.55 6.62
CA LEU A 595 9.23 22.12 5.92
C LEU A 595 8.57 20.90 6.59
N GLU A 596 9.32 20.11 7.37
CA GLU A 596 8.93 18.80 7.90
C GLU A 596 8.52 17.83 6.77
N SER A 597 9.40 17.71 5.78
CA SER A 597 9.19 16.91 4.57
C SER A 597 10.32 15.92 4.30
N SER A 598 9.98 14.91 3.51
CA SER A 598 10.95 14.08 2.79
C SER A 598 11.35 14.79 1.49
N ILE A 599 12.65 14.90 1.22
CA ILE A 599 13.22 15.44 -0.03
C ILE A 599 14.14 14.41 -0.67
N ILE A 600 13.82 13.95 -1.88
CA ILE A 600 14.66 12.98 -2.59
C ILE A 600 15.15 13.59 -3.90
N MET A 601 16.44 13.41 -4.17
CA MET A 601 17.12 13.99 -5.33
C MET A 601 17.79 12.88 -6.12
N HIS A 602 17.20 12.50 -7.25
CA HIS A 602 17.79 11.57 -8.21
C HIS A 602 18.76 12.32 -9.11
N ILE A 603 19.98 11.81 -9.22
CA ILE A 603 21.07 12.49 -9.94
C ILE A 603 21.72 11.50 -10.90
N ASP A 604 21.77 11.87 -12.17
CA ASP A 604 22.48 11.11 -13.20
C ASP A 604 24.00 11.31 -13.10
N ASP A 605 24.74 10.35 -13.64
CA ASP A 605 26.19 10.36 -13.65
C ASP A 605 26.75 11.58 -14.42
N ASP A 606 28.00 11.93 -14.12
CA ASP A 606 28.76 13.00 -14.78
C ASP A 606 28.13 14.41 -14.68
N THR A 607 27.14 14.61 -13.82
CA THR A 607 26.58 15.95 -13.57
C THR A 607 27.64 16.84 -12.90
N ASP A 608 28.08 17.89 -13.59
CA ASP A 608 29.01 18.89 -13.07
C ASP A 608 28.37 19.64 -11.87
N PRO A 609 29.01 19.69 -10.68
CA PRO A 609 28.50 20.43 -9.52
C PRO A 609 28.09 21.88 -9.85
N ALA A 610 28.84 22.58 -10.69
CA ALA A 610 28.59 23.98 -11.03
C ALA A 610 27.28 24.20 -11.80
N ILE A 611 26.81 23.17 -12.51
CA ILE A 611 25.53 23.19 -13.24
C ILE A 611 24.44 22.47 -12.43
N GLY A 612 24.81 21.39 -11.74
CA GLY A 612 23.89 20.54 -10.99
C GLY A 612 23.26 21.25 -9.80
N TRP A 613 24.00 22.03 -9.01
CA TRP A 613 23.40 22.75 -7.87
C TRP A 613 22.30 23.74 -8.30
N PRO A 614 22.49 24.60 -9.33
CA PRO A 614 21.41 25.39 -9.90
C PRO A 614 20.20 24.54 -10.34
N MET A 615 20.43 23.41 -11.02
CA MET A 615 19.36 22.49 -11.45
C MET A 615 18.64 21.82 -10.27
N LEU A 616 19.34 21.56 -9.17
CA LEU A 616 18.77 21.01 -7.96
C LEU A 616 17.86 22.03 -7.27
N PHE A 617 18.29 23.29 -7.14
CA PHE A 617 17.46 24.37 -6.59
C PHE A 617 16.23 24.64 -7.46
N ARG A 618 16.42 24.64 -8.79
CA ARG A 618 15.35 24.67 -9.78
C ARG A 618 14.32 23.56 -9.54
N GLY A 619 14.79 22.32 -9.44
CA GLY A 619 13.96 21.13 -9.21
C GLY A 619 13.26 21.13 -7.86
N LEU A 620 13.91 21.61 -6.79
CA LEU A 620 13.27 21.85 -5.49
C LEU A 620 12.08 22.81 -5.64
N GLY A 621 12.27 23.90 -6.38
CA GLY A 621 11.20 24.85 -6.68
C GLY A 621 10.03 24.20 -7.43
N GLU A 622 10.33 23.49 -8.52
CA GLU A 622 9.31 22.81 -9.34
C GLU A 622 8.54 21.73 -8.55
N ALA A 623 9.24 20.95 -7.72
CA ALA A 623 8.62 19.98 -6.82
C ALA A 623 7.72 20.67 -5.79
N MET A 624 8.14 21.83 -5.25
CA MET A 624 7.32 22.62 -4.34
C MET A 624 6.06 23.21 -5.02
N ALA A 625 6.15 23.64 -6.27
CA ALA A 625 4.99 24.06 -7.05
C ALA A 625 3.99 22.91 -7.19
N GLY A 626 4.47 21.70 -7.49
CA GLY A 626 3.66 20.48 -7.52
C GLY A 626 2.99 20.18 -6.17
N LEU A 627 3.75 20.26 -5.06
CA LEU A 627 3.26 20.04 -3.71
C LEU A 627 2.12 21.00 -3.32
N LEU A 628 2.26 22.29 -3.68
CA LEU A 628 1.32 23.37 -3.36
C LEU A 628 0.15 23.49 -4.34
N ALA A 629 0.16 22.69 -5.41
CA ALA A 629 -0.92 22.65 -6.39
C ALA A 629 -2.25 22.27 -5.73
N VAL A 630 -3.32 22.94 -6.13
CA VAL A 630 -4.64 22.74 -5.53
C VAL A 630 -5.17 21.36 -5.89
N ASN A 631 -5.66 20.64 -4.88
CA ASN A 631 -6.39 19.39 -5.07
C ASN A 631 -7.67 19.40 -4.21
N PRO A 632 -8.83 19.77 -4.79
CA PRO A 632 -10.09 19.88 -4.07
C PRO A 632 -10.60 18.55 -3.52
N HIS A 633 -10.21 17.42 -4.13
CA HIS A 633 -10.55 16.09 -3.64
C HIS A 633 -9.88 15.77 -2.29
N ARG A 634 -8.89 16.59 -1.91
CA ARG A 634 -8.14 16.48 -0.65
C ARG A 634 -8.44 17.61 0.33
N LEU A 635 -9.55 18.34 0.15
CA LEU A 635 -9.96 19.39 1.08
C LEU A 635 -10.03 18.85 2.52
N SER A 636 -9.36 19.54 3.44
CA SER A 636 -9.27 19.17 4.86
C SER A 636 -8.60 17.82 5.16
N LEU A 637 -7.91 17.22 4.18
CA LEU A 637 -7.09 16.03 4.40
C LEU A 637 -5.64 16.43 4.60
N ALA A 638 -5.02 16.00 5.71
CA ALA A 638 -3.58 16.15 5.84
C ALA A 638 -2.85 15.26 4.81
N PRO A 639 -1.69 15.70 4.29
CA PRO A 639 -0.99 15.00 3.23
C PRO A 639 -0.42 13.64 3.63
N GLY A 640 -0.15 13.44 4.92
CA GLY A 640 0.36 12.18 5.49
C GLY A 640 -0.67 11.03 5.47
N VAL A 641 -0.15 9.80 5.51
CA VAL A 641 -0.92 8.54 5.42
C VAL A 641 -1.94 8.40 6.57
N LYS A 642 -1.76 9.11 7.69
CA LYS A 642 -2.70 9.09 8.83
C LYS A 642 -3.70 10.25 8.83
N ALA A 643 -3.74 11.04 7.75
CA ALA A 643 -4.45 12.32 7.72
C ALA A 643 -4.06 13.25 8.88
N THR A 644 -2.80 13.14 9.35
CA THR A 644 -2.19 14.01 10.37
C THR A 644 -0.88 14.60 9.87
N LEU A 645 -0.64 15.87 10.19
CA LEU A 645 0.69 16.49 10.24
C LEU A 645 1.01 16.65 11.74
N ALA A 646 2.09 16.07 12.23
CA ALA A 646 2.43 16.09 13.66
C ALA A 646 2.94 17.46 14.12
#